data_AF-A0A2V1BFC3-F1
#
_entry.id   AF-A0A2V1BFC3-F1
#
_cell.length_a   1.000
_cell.length_b   1.000
_cell.length_c   1.000
_cell.angle_alpha   90.00
_cell.angle_beta   90.00
_cell.angle_gamma   90.00
#
_symmetry.space_group_name_H-M   'P 1'
#
loop_
_entity.id
_entity.type
_entity.pdbx_description
1 polymer ?
#
loop_
_entity_poly.entity_id
_entity_poly.type
_entity_poly.pdbx_seq_one_letter_code
_entity_poly.pdbx_strand_id
1 'polypeptide(L)'
;MIYQDAYYSNERDTPDRAREWAGREFRLKSLTVPFLPDFDPTATSDAVLGERSSLLPDRIKQERQYQIQRQNCGIRSWVIADPPPTYTEVAEWGRKDLLRRKTSEDISRGEHKSDPRIKSKLSQIDGPTQKNKHGFKYTQDQKSTSVQHETHYMSTMSLEVHINTRGSLVPNPEEDEVQCLFWCLQSDEEGVQNNGSTDGTHLGAVVLSEDGDITQRIARQVSIDIQEETSELDLMIRMVEIVRNYDPDILTGYEVHGGSWGYLIERARLKYDYNLCDEFSRMKAQSHGRFGRDNDKWGFNNTSTIRVTGRHMINIWRAMRSELNLLQYTMENVTFHLLHRRIPHFAWADLTDWYTNGKPRDLAKVINHYVTRVQLDLELLEQNELIPRTSEQARLLGVDFFSVFSRGSQFKVESLMFRIAKPENFLLVSPSRKQVGGQNALECLPLVMEPQSAFYTSPLLVLDFQSLYPSVMIAYNYCYSTFLGRIVNWRGTNKMGFTDYTRQQRLLELLKDHINIAPNGIMYTKPEIRKSLLAKMLGEILETRVMVKSGMKVDKDDRALQRLLNNRQLALKLIANVTYGYTSASFSGRMPCSEIADSIVQTGRETLERAIALIHSVKRWGAEVVYGDTDSLFVYLKGRTKDRAFDIGEEIAKTVTNMNPRPVKLKFEKVYLPCVLLAKKRYVGFKYESRNQTEPDFDAKGIETVRRDGTPAEQKIEEKALKILFRTSDLSQVKSYFQQECEKIMKGSVSVQDFCFAKEVKLGTYSDKGPPPPGALISTKRMLEDARAEPQYGERVPYVVITGAPGARLIDRCVAPEELLENEHSELDAEYYISKNLIPPLERIFNLVGANVRSWYDEMPKVQRIRRVDANLQLQGRSKGLTINQKTIESYMRSSSCLVCKEKLKIGGSICPKCIADGPTALLKLRSRLNGAERKFMDLQKICQGCSGISPLDEVRCDSKDCPVFYARTKQKARLKTERSVVEPVMKELAGLMVRLEDLEW
;
A
#
# COMPACT_ATOMS: atom_id res chain seq x y z
N MET A 1 36.38 -13.73 -1.60
CA MET A 1 35.26 -14.59 -1.15
C MET A 1 34.43 -14.91 -2.38
N ILE A 2 34.10 -16.18 -2.61
CA ILE A 2 33.27 -16.59 -3.74
C ILE A 2 31.84 -16.68 -3.19
N TYR A 3 30.95 -15.79 -3.64
CA TYR A 3 29.55 -15.88 -3.29
C TYR A 3 28.87 -16.95 -4.14
N GLN A 4 27.92 -17.66 -3.56
CA GLN A 4 27.18 -18.70 -4.25
C GLN A 4 26.21 -18.09 -5.26
N ASP A 5 26.43 -18.36 -6.55
CA ASP A 5 25.50 -18.03 -7.61
C ASP A 5 24.25 -18.93 -7.57
N ALA A 6 23.21 -18.52 -8.29
CA ALA A 6 21.96 -19.25 -8.35
C ALA A 6 22.15 -20.68 -8.88
N TYR A 7 21.47 -21.66 -8.26
CA TYR A 7 21.58 -23.07 -8.58
C TYR A 7 20.25 -23.80 -8.39
N TYR A 8 20.15 -25.04 -8.85
CA TYR A 8 19.00 -25.92 -8.59
C TYR A 8 19.40 -27.02 -7.60
N SER A 9 18.78 -27.12 -6.43
CA SER A 9 19.06 -28.25 -5.52
C SER A 9 18.51 -29.59 -6.03
N ASN A 10 17.45 -29.57 -6.84
CA ASN A 10 16.86 -30.78 -7.43
C ASN A 10 17.33 -30.97 -8.88
N GLU A 11 17.98 -32.09 -9.15
CA GLU A 11 18.52 -32.45 -10.47
C GLU A 11 17.46 -32.48 -11.58
N ARG A 12 16.21 -32.81 -11.23
CA ARG A 12 15.11 -32.87 -12.20
C ARG A 12 14.69 -31.50 -12.71
N ASP A 13 14.99 -30.44 -11.96
CA ASP A 13 14.69 -29.07 -12.34
C ASP A 13 15.82 -28.42 -13.16
N THR A 14 16.95 -29.10 -13.30
CA THR A 14 18.11 -28.56 -14.02
C THR A 14 17.85 -28.66 -15.53
N PRO A 15 17.91 -27.55 -16.28
CA PRO A 15 17.65 -27.56 -17.71
C PRO A 15 18.74 -28.34 -18.48
N ASP A 16 18.32 -29.17 -19.44
CA ASP A 16 19.22 -30.00 -20.25
C ASP A 16 20.08 -29.21 -21.26
N ARG A 17 19.77 -27.92 -21.46
CA ARG A 17 20.50 -27.03 -22.38
C ARG A 17 20.78 -25.69 -21.70
N ALA A 18 21.90 -25.10 -22.08
CA ALA A 18 22.19 -23.72 -21.71
C ALA A 18 21.10 -22.79 -22.27
N ARG A 19 20.69 -21.81 -21.47
CA ARG A 19 19.67 -20.85 -21.86
C ARG A 19 20.32 -19.55 -22.27
N GLU A 20 20.01 -19.08 -23.46
CA GLU A 20 20.36 -17.73 -23.87
C GLU A 20 19.21 -16.77 -23.59
N TRP A 21 19.50 -15.63 -22.96
CA TRP A 21 18.55 -14.54 -22.83
C TRP A 21 19.26 -13.19 -22.97
N ALA A 22 18.73 -12.35 -23.86
CA ALA A 22 19.30 -11.03 -24.18
C ALA A 22 20.81 -11.07 -24.50
N GLY A 23 21.26 -12.09 -25.24
CA GLY A 23 22.67 -12.27 -25.61
C GLY A 23 23.59 -12.77 -24.48
N ARG A 24 23.03 -13.14 -23.32
CA ARG A 24 23.77 -13.77 -22.21
C ARG A 24 23.40 -15.24 -22.11
N GLU A 25 24.42 -16.09 -22.06
CA GLU A 25 24.26 -17.51 -21.84
C GLU A 25 24.27 -17.84 -20.35
N PHE A 26 23.21 -18.47 -19.86
CA PHE A 26 23.07 -18.95 -18.50
C PHE A 26 23.22 -20.48 -18.47
N ARG A 27 24.17 -20.95 -17.67
CA ARG A 27 24.40 -22.38 -17.40
C ARG A 27 24.20 -22.67 -15.91
N LEU A 28 22.93 -22.76 -15.52
CA LEU A 28 22.55 -23.11 -14.15
C LEU A 28 22.79 -24.61 -13.93
N LYS A 29 23.50 -24.95 -12.84
CA LYS A 29 23.83 -26.33 -12.48
C LYS A 29 23.22 -26.69 -11.14
N SER A 30 23.18 -27.99 -10.86
CA SER A 30 22.94 -28.48 -9.51
C SER A 30 24.22 -28.51 -8.68
N LEU A 31 24.06 -28.59 -7.36
CA LEU A 31 25.15 -28.84 -6.39
C LEU A 31 25.29 -30.34 -6.06
N THR A 32 24.54 -31.20 -6.73
CA THR A 32 24.64 -32.64 -6.54
C THR A 32 25.87 -33.25 -7.22
N VAL A 33 26.25 -34.44 -6.77
CA VAL A 33 27.46 -35.16 -7.19
C VAL A 33 27.64 -35.22 -8.72
N PRO A 34 26.62 -35.48 -9.56
CA PRO A 34 26.80 -35.56 -11.01
C PRO A 34 27.21 -34.25 -11.69
N PHE A 35 26.99 -33.10 -11.04
CA PHE A 35 27.28 -31.76 -11.58
C PHE A 35 28.52 -31.11 -10.95
N LEU A 36 29.09 -31.74 -9.92
CA LEU A 36 30.35 -31.33 -9.34
C LEU A 36 31.51 -31.71 -10.27
N PRO A 37 32.55 -30.88 -10.38
CA PRO A 37 33.76 -31.25 -11.12
C PRO A 37 34.44 -32.44 -10.45
N ASP A 38 35.06 -33.31 -11.27
CA ASP A 38 35.93 -34.37 -10.74
C ASP A 38 37.06 -33.75 -9.91
N PHE A 39 37.45 -34.44 -8.85
CA PHE A 39 38.52 -33.97 -7.98
C PHE A 39 39.84 -33.92 -8.74
N ASP A 40 40.41 -32.72 -8.86
CA ASP A 40 41.70 -32.48 -9.50
C ASP A 40 42.82 -32.33 -8.44
N PRO A 41 43.66 -33.36 -8.23
CA PRO A 41 44.74 -33.31 -7.24
C PRO A 41 45.88 -32.35 -7.62
N THR A 42 46.01 -31.93 -8.88
CA THR A 42 47.06 -30.99 -9.30
C THR A 42 46.65 -29.53 -9.16
N ALA A 43 45.39 -29.27 -8.79
CA ALA A 43 44.81 -27.94 -8.60
C ALA A 43 44.96 -27.01 -9.82
N THR A 44 45.11 -27.58 -11.01
CA THR A 44 45.33 -26.87 -12.28
C THR A 44 44.02 -26.60 -13.03
N SER A 45 42.94 -27.25 -12.65
CA SER A 45 41.64 -27.09 -13.28
C SER A 45 41.00 -25.74 -12.95
N ASP A 46 40.31 -25.17 -13.95
CA ASP A 46 39.54 -23.93 -13.83
C ASP A 46 38.47 -24.01 -12.72
N ALA A 47 38.05 -25.23 -12.36
CA ALA A 47 37.17 -25.52 -11.23
C ALA A 47 37.70 -25.02 -9.88
N VAL A 48 39.02 -24.99 -9.68
CA VAL A 48 39.67 -24.50 -8.46
C VAL A 48 39.57 -22.97 -8.34
N LEU A 49 39.51 -22.26 -9.47
CA LEU A 49 39.30 -20.81 -9.55
C LEU A 49 37.81 -20.42 -9.44
N GLY A 50 36.92 -21.40 -9.28
CA GLY A 50 35.47 -21.20 -9.24
C GLY A 50 34.82 -21.12 -10.63
N GLU A 51 35.58 -21.34 -11.71
CA GLU A 51 35.06 -21.43 -13.07
C GLU A 51 34.54 -22.84 -13.34
N ARG A 52 33.22 -22.97 -13.53
CA ARG A 52 32.58 -24.27 -13.72
C ARG A 52 32.78 -24.76 -15.15
N SER A 53 33.28 -26.00 -15.32
CA SER A 53 33.45 -26.68 -16.63
C SER A 53 32.21 -26.55 -17.53
N SER A 54 32.42 -26.34 -18.82
CA SER A 54 31.37 -25.99 -19.80
C SER A 54 30.45 -27.16 -20.20
N LEU A 55 30.78 -28.40 -19.84
CA LEU A 55 30.06 -29.61 -20.28
C LEU A 55 28.91 -29.96 -19.33
N LEU A 56 27.70 -30.13 -19.87
CA LEU A 56 26.58 -30.75 -19.15
C LEU A 56 26.81 -32.27 -19.10
N PRO A 57 26.53 -32.96 -17.98
CA PRO A 57 26.65 -34.41 -17.90
C PRO A 57 25.71 -35.08 -18.90
N ASP A 58 26.26 -35.91 -19.80
CA ASP A 58 25.46 -36.78 -20.66
C ASP A 58 24.90 -37.91 -19.80
N ARG A 59 23.64 -37.74 -19.37
CA ARG A 59 22.92 -38.70 -18.53
C ARG A 59 22.87 -40.10 -19.15
N ILE A 60 22.74 -40.21 -20.48
CA ILE A 60 22.63 -41.51 -21.15
C ILE A 60 23.98 -42.23 -21.10
N LYS A 61 25.07 -41.50 -21.33
CA LYS A 61 26.43 -42.04 -21.23
C LYS A 61 26.75 -42.43 -19.79
N GLN A 62 26.42 -41.59 -18.80
CA GLN A 62 26.60 -41.90 -17.38
C GLN A 62 25.77 -43.11 -16.94
N GLU A 63 24.48 -43.19 -17.30
CA GLU A 63 23.62 -44.34 -16.96
C GLU A 63 24.17 -45.65 -17.54
N ARG A 64 24.65 -45.62 -18.79
CA ARG A 64 25.30 -46.77 -19.43
C ARG A 64 26.59 -47.16 -18.69
N GLN A 65 27.37 -46.18 -18.26
CA GLN A 65 28.59 -46.41 -17.49
C GLN A 65 28.28 -46.97 -16.10
N TYR A 66 27.25 -46.46 -15.42
CA TYR A 66 26.72 -46.98 -14.17
C TYR A 66 26.16 -48.40 -14.32
N GLN A 67 25.49 -48.73 -15.42
CA GLN A 67 25.02 -50.09 -15.68
C GLN A 67 26.18 -51.07 -15.82
N ILE A 68 27.25 -50.69 -16.54
CA ILE A 68 28.47 -51.49 -16.65
C ILE A 68 29.12 -51.66 -15.28
N GLN A 69 29.22 -50.59 -14.48
CA GLN A 69 29.74 -50.65 -13.12
C GLN A 69 28.90 -51.53 -12.20
N ARG A 70 27.56 -51.49 -12.30
CA ARG A 70 26.65 -52.36 -11.55
C ARG A 70 26.84 -53.83 -11.90
N GLN A 71 27.00 -54.15 -13.17
CA GLN A 71 27.26 -55.53 -13.64
C GLN A 71 28.63 -56.05 -13.17
N ASN A 72 29.62 -55.15 -13.10
CA ASN A 72 30.98 -55.48 -12.66
C ASN A 72 31.20 -55.30 -11.15
N CYS A 73 30.16 -54.97 -10.38
CA CYS A 73 30.29 -54.67 -8.95
C CYS A 73 30.47 -55.96 -8.14
N GLY A 74 31.69 -56.20 -7.65
CA GLY A 74 32.01 -57.31 -6.75
C GLY A 74 31.77 -57.03 -5.26
N ILE A 75 31.23 -55.86 -4.91
CA ILE A 75 31.05 -55.41 -3.52
C ILE A 75 29.84 -56.14 -2.90
N ARG A 76 30.07 -56.85 -1.79
CA ARG A 76 29.05 -57.70 -1.13
C ARG A 76 28.27 -57.01 -0.01
N SER A 77 28.70 -55.83 0.45
CA SER A 77 28.08 -55.11 1.56
C SER A 77 27.88 -53.64 1.23
N TRP A 78 26.71 -53.11 1.57
CA TRP A 78 26.36 -51.70 1.40
C TRP A 78 26.07 -51.09 2.77
N VAL A 79 26.49 -49.85 2.96
CA VAL A 79 26.15 -49.04 4.14
C VAL A 79 25.52 -47.75 3.64
N ILE A 80 24.49 -47.27 4.33
CA ILE A 80 23.86 -45.98 4.01
C ILE A 80 24.90 -44.89 4.27
N ALA A 81 25.22 -44.10 3.25
CA ALA A 81 26.25 -43.06 3.35
C ALA A 81 25.80 -41.87 4.22
N ASP A 82 24.51 -41.53 4.18
CA ASP A 82 23.94 -40.45 4.96
C ASP A 82 23.73 -40.88 6.42
N PRO A 83 24.38 -40.23 7.40
CA PRO A 83 24.18 -40.56 8.80
C PRO A 83 22.76 -40.14 9.25
N PRO A 84 22.12 -40.90 10.15
CA PRO A 84 20.87 -40.46 10.78
C PRO A 84 21.11 -39.20 11.64
N PRO A 85 20.06 -38.40 11.93
CA PRO A 85 20.17 -37.26 12.82
C PRO A 85 20.79 -37.65 14.17
N THR A 86 21.68 -36.80 14.68
CA THR A 86 22.37 -37.07 15.94
C THR A 86 21.41 -36.96 17.13
N TYR A 87 21.69 -37.70 18.21
CA TYR A 87 20.92 -37.58 19.46
C TYR A 87 20.86 -36.13 19.95
N THR A 88 21.96 -35.39 19.85
CA THR A 88 22.04 -33.97 20.23
C THR A 88 21.10 -33.08 19.42
N GLU A 89 21.03 -33.26 18.09
CA GLU A 89 20.11 -32.50 17.24
C GLU A 89 18.66 -32.80 17.59
N VAL A 90 18.32 -34.07 17.81
CA VAL A 90 16.96 -34.48 18.19
C VAL A 90 16.60 -33.97 19.59
N ALA A 91 17.52 -34.02 20.54
CA ALA A 91 17.33 -33.50 21.89
C ALA A 91 17.17 -31.98 21.90
N GLU A 92 17.97 -31.25 21.11
CA GLU A 92 17.80 -29.81 20.91
C GLU A 92 16.49 -29.47 20.23
N TRP A 93 16.11 -30.20 19.17
CA TRP A 93 14.84 -30.03 18.50
C TRP A 93 13.68 -30.26 19.46
N GLY A 94 13.73 -31.33 20.25
CA GLY A 94 12.74 -31.64 21.28
C GLY A 94 12.66 -30.55 22.36
N ARG A 95 13.81 -30.03 22.83
CA ARG A 95 13.87 -28.91 23.78
C ARG A 95 13.30 -27.63 23.18
N LYS A 96 13.64 -27.31 21.93
CA LYS A 96 13.10 -26.15 21.19
C LYS A 96 11.59 -26.29 20.96
N ASP A 97 11.10 -27.49 20.67
CA ASP A 97 9.66 -27.76 20.50
C ASP A 97 8.91 -27.65 21.83
N LEU A 98 9.46 -28.20 22.92
CA LEU A 98 8.95 -28.03 24.28
C LEU A 98 8.93 -26.56 24.71
N LEU A 99 10.00 -25.80 24.43
CA LEU A 99 10.05 -24.36 24.69
C LEU A 99 9.01 -23.60 23.88
N ARG A 100 8.81 -23.95 22.59
CA ARG A 100 7.75 -23.38 21.75
C ARG A 100 6.36 -23.68 22.29
N ARG A 101 6.13 -24.91 22.79
CA ARG A 101 4.87 -25.32 23.42
C ARG A 101 4.64 -24.60 24.75
N LYS A 102 5.65 -24.52 25.62
CA LYS A 102 5.57 -23.78 26.89
C LYS A 102 5.38 -22.28 26.68
N THR A 103 6.10 -21.65 25.75
CA THR A 103 5.83 -20.24 25.40
C THR A 103 4.42 -20.07 24.84
N SER A 104 3.87 -21.02 24.09
CA SER A 104 2.46 -20.95 23.71
C SER A 104 1.46 -21.17 24.86
N GLU A 105 1.84 -21.88 25.93
CA GLU A 105 1.01 -22.07 27.14
C GLU A 105 1.13 -20.90 28.13
N ASP A 106 2.31 -20.34 28.38
CA ASP A 106 2.49 -19.18 29.28
C ASP A 106 1.88 -17.89 28.69
N ILE A 107 1.91 -17.74 27.36
CA ILE A 107 1.21 -16.66 26.65
C ILE A 107 -0.33 -16.84 26.70
N SER A 108 -0.84 -18.04 26.99
CA SER A 108 -2.29 -18.26 27.12
C SER A 108 -2.88 -17.77 28.45
N ARG A 109 -2.03 -17.49 29.46
CA ARG A 109 -2.44 -16.98 30.78
C ARG A 109 -2.38 -15.46 30.91
N GLY A 110 -1.80 -14.75 29.94
CA GLY A 110 -1.74 -13.28 29.89
C GLY A 110 -2.12 -12.76 28.52
N GLU A 111 -3.29 -12.14 28.42
CA GLU A 111 -3.89 -11.52 27.23
C GLU A 111 -4.31 -12.45 26.08
N HIS A 112 -5.62 -12.44 25.80
CA HIS A 112 -6.26 -13.12 24.67
C HIS A 112 -5.63 -12.77 23.31
N LYS A 113 -4.70 -13.59 22.81
CA LYS A 113 -4.31 -13.59 21.38
C LYS A 113 -4.21 -15.01 20.77
N SER A 114 -5.07 -15.21 19.77
CA SER A 114 -5.18 -16.23 18.72
C SER A 114 -4.09 -17.31 18.54
N ASP A 115 -4.56 -18.57 18.60
CA ASP A 115 -3.94 -19.84 18.17
C ASP A 115 -3.21 -19.75 16.79
N PRO A 116 -1.97 -20.25 16.64
CA PRO A 116 -1.26 -20.32 15.35
C PRO A 116 -2.03 -21.03 14.23
N ARG A 117 -3.04 -21.87 14.53
CA ARG A 117 -3.96 -22.43 13.51
C ARG A 117 -4.81 -21.36 12.80
N ILE A 118 -4.90 -20.15 13.34
CA ILE A 118 -5.68 -19.03 12.78
C ILE A 118 -4.95 -18.39 11.58
N LYS A 119 -3.61 -18.42 11.52
CA LYS A 119 -2.86 -17.90 10.35
C LYS A 119 -3.19 -18.64 9.05
N SER A 120 -3.46 -19.95 9.13
CA SER A 120 -3.85 -20.77 7.98
C SER A 120 -5.25 -20.43 7.41
N LYS A 121 -6.06 -19.64 8.13
CA LYS A 121 -7.47 -19.39 7.78
C LYS A 121 -7.73 -18.03 7.12
N LEU A 122 -6.84 -17.04 7.24
CA LEU A 122 -7.10 -15.65 6.83
C LEU A 122 -6.55 -15.28 5.44
N SER A 123 -5.36 -15.77 5.08
CA SER A 123 -4.81 -15.72 3.72
C SER A 123 -4.12 -17.07 3.49
N GLN A 124 -4.54 -17.75 2.42
CA GLN A 124 -4.07 -19.10 2.08
C GLN A 124 -2.81 -19.09 1.19
N ILE A 125 -2.47 -17.90 0.68
CA ILE A 125 -1.20 -17.60 0.03
C ILE A 125 -0.16 -17.40 1.12
N ASP A 126 0.96 -18.10 1.03
CA ASP A 126 2.04 -17.94 2.01
C ASP A 126 2.60 -16.50 1.90
N GLY A 127 2.28 -15.69 2.91
CA GLY A 127 2.43 -14.25 2.83
C GLY A 127 3.88 -13.75 2.87
N PRO A 128 4.08 -12.45 2.58
CA PRO A 128 5.34 -11.75 2.77
C PRO A 128 5.73 -11.86 4.23
N THR A 129 7.02 -11.67 4.53
CA THR A 129 7.42 -11.55 5.94
C THR A 129 6.76 -10.29 6.47
N GLN A 130 5.62 -10.44 7.13
CA GLN A 130 4.97 -9.32 7.77
C GLN A 130 6.00 -8.72 8.73
N LYS A 131 6.29 -7.42 8.61
CA LYS A 131 7.21 -6.72 9.53
C LYS A 131 6.76 -6.88 10.99
N ASN A 132 5.47 -7.16 11.20
CA ASN A 132 4.81 -7.40 12.48
C ASN A 132 3.85 -8.60 12.38
N LYS A 133 3.43 -9.17 13.52
CA LYS A 133 2.57 -10.39 13.58
C LYS A 133 1.21 -10.25 12.88
N HIS A 134 0.73 -9.03 12.65
CA HIS A 134 -0.64 -8.71 12.23
C HIS A 134 -0.74 -8.00 10.88
N GLY A 135 0.38 -7.65 10.24
CA GLY A 135 0.42 -7.02 8.92
C GLY A 135 0.12 -5.51 8.89
N PHE A 136 0.34 -4.76 9.98
CA PHE A 136 0.20 -3.29 9.96
C PHE A 136 1.30 -2.67 9.10
N LYS A 137 0.93 -1.68 8.28
CA LYS A 137 1.87 -0.99 7.40
C LYS A 137 2.61 0.14 8.12
N TYR A 138 1.94 0.77 9.08
CA TYR A 138 2.49 1.86 9.89
C TYR A 138 2.59 1.41 11.35
N THR A 139 3.61 1.91 12.02
CA THR A 139 3.80 1.67 13.46
C THR A 139 2.95 2.68 14.21
N GLN A 140 2.22 2.23 15.24
CA GLN A 140 1.52 3.15 16.12
C GLN A 140 2.55 3.85 16.99
N ASP A 141 2.42 5.16 17.12
CA ASP A 141 3.18 5.89 18.10
C ASP A 141 2.60 5.59 19.50
N GLN A 142 3.38 4.96 20.41
CA GLN A 142 2.91 4.75 21.80
C GLN A 142 2.44 6.08 22.42
N LYS A 143 1.37 6.03 23.23
CA LYS A 143 0.88 7.21 23.96
C LYS A 143 2.00 7.76 24.85
N SER A 144 2.25 9.07 24.77
CA SER A 144 3.24 9.75 25.60
C SER A 144 2.68 9.97 27.00
N THR A 145 3.28 9.33 27.99
CA THR A 145 3.05 9.62 29.41
C THR A 145 4.15 10.55 29.91
N SER A 146 4.04 11.87 29.64
CA SER A 146 4.58 12.96 30.49
C SER A 146 4.82 14.28 29.74
N VAL A 147 4.54 15.37 30.46
CA VAL A 147 4.80 16.81 30.22
C VAL A 147 3.93 17.46 29.16
N GLN A 148 2.86 18.12 29.62
CA GLN A 148 2.11 19.13 28.88
C GLN A 148 3.02 20.34 28.68
N HIS A 149 3.57 20.51 27.48
CA HIS A 149 4.01 21.84 27.05
C HIS A 149 2.77 22.65 26.68
N GLU A 150 2.78 23.96 26.98
CA GLU A 150 1.79 24.97 26.56
C GLU A 150 1.78 25.10 25.03
N THR A 151 1.29 24.08 24.32
CA THR A 151 0.91 24.19 22.93
C THR A 151 -0.58 24.36 22.91
N HIS A 152 -1.07 25.60 22.77
CA HIS A 152 -2.48 25.84 22.45
C HIS A 152 -2.84 25.03 21.20
N TYR A 153 -3.56 23.91 21.35
CA TYR A 153 -4.05 23.16 20.21
C TYR A 153 -5.31 23.83 19.69
N MET A 154 -5.48 23.81 18.36
CA MET A 154 -6.69 24.31 17.71
C MET A 154 -7.84 23.38 18.08
N SER A 155 -8.94 23.93 18.59
CA SER A 155 -10.12 23.15 18.97
C SER A 155 -10.72 22.47 17.73
N THR A 156 -10.99 21.17 17.83
CA THR A 156 -11.41 20.35 16.69
C THR A 156 -12.71 19.63 17.00
N MET A 157 -13.71 19.78 16.13
CA MET A 157 -15.01 19.13 16.26
C MET A 157 -15.26 18.18 15.09
N SER A 158 -15.51 16.90 15.39
CA SER A 158 -15.99 15.91 14.42
C SER A 158 -17.51 15.77 14.48
N LEU A 159 -18.14 15.48 13.33
CA LEU A 159 -19.57 15.23 13.18
C LEU A 159 -19.80 14.00 12.30
N GLU A 160 -20.72 13.14 12.72
CA GLU A 160 -21.30 12.07 11.90
C GLU A 160 -22.82 12.10 12.01
N VAL A 161 -23.51 11.69 10.94
CA VAL A 161 -24.96 11.83 10.82
C VAL A 161 -25.63 10.48 10.61
N HIS A 162 -26.70 10.22 11.34
CA HIS A 162 -27.58 9.07 11.11
C HIS A 162 -28.83 9.47 10.32
N ILE A 163 -29.08 8.72 9.25
CA ILE A 163 -30.20 8.90 8.33
C ILE A 163 -30.90 7.55 8.13
N ASN A 164 -32.23 7.57 8.11
CA ASN A 164 -33.03 6.41 7.72
C ASN A 164 -33.13 6.34 6.20
N THR A 165 -32.68 5.24 5.60
CA THR A 165 -32.65 5.09 4.13
C THR A 165 -33.81 4.26 3.59
N ARG A 166 -34.08 4.42 2.29
CA ARG A 166 -35.07 3.64 1.55
C ARG A 166 -34.48 2.31 1.07
N GLY A 167 -34.30 1.38 2.02
CA GLY A 167 -33.69 0.08 1.74
C GLY A 167 -32.18 0.21 1.47
N SER A 168 -31.70 -0.39 0.38
CA SER A 168 -30.26 -0.46 0.07
C SER A 168 -29.67 0.78 -0.60
N LEU A 169 -30.49 1.81 -0.84
CA LEU A 169 -30.03 3.07 -1.45
C LEU A 169 -29.17 3.87 -0.45
N VAL A 170 -28.20 4.60 -0.98
CA VAL A 170 -27.38 5.57 -0.24
C VAL A 170 -28.26 6.76 0.16
N PRO A 171 -28.07 7.36 1.36
CA PRO A 171 -28.84 8.51 1.80
C PRO A 171 -28.92 9.64 0.74
N ASN A 172 -30.14 10.06 0.41
CA ASN A 172 -30.42 11.19 -0.48
C ASN A 172 -30.89 12.42 0.30
N PRO A 173 -30.11 13.53 0.34
CA PRO A 173 -30.50 14.75 1.05
C PRO A 173 -31.85 15.35 0.61
N GLU A 174 -32.35 15.10 -0.59
CA GLU A 174 -33.64 15.64 -1.03
C GLU A 174 -34.83 14.94 -0.35
N GLU A 175 -34.67 13.67 0.01
CA GLU A 175 -35.78 12.79 0.40
C GLU A 175 -35.61 12.29 1.83
N ASP A 176 -34.41 11.84 2.21
CA ASP A 176 -34.14 11.14 3.46
C ASP A 176 -33.76 12.13 4.59
N GLU A 177 -34.55 12.16 5.66
CA GLU A 177 -34.43 13.07 6.81
C GLU A 177 -33.37 12.65 7.83
N VAL A 178 -32.72 13.65 8.43
CA VAL A 178 -31.72 13.46 9.49
C VAL A 178 -32.42 13.08 10.81
N GLN A 179 -31.99 11.96 11.40
CA GLN A 179 -32.56 11.45 12.66
C GLN A 179 -31.69 11.79 13.86
N CYS A 180 -30.38 11.66 13.73
CA CYS A 180 -29.44 11.97 14.81
C CYS A 180 -28.16 12.60 14.28
N LEU A 181 -27.65 13.59 15.01
CA LEU A 181 -26.33 14.19 14.82
C LEU A 181 -25.45 13.75 15.98
N PHE A 182 -24.37 13.03 15.70
CA PHE A 182 -23.37 12.68 16.71
C PHE A 182 -22.14 13.55 16.51
N TRP A 183 -21.66 14.19 17.58
CA TRP A 183 -20.49 15.05 17.51
C TRP A 183 -19.51 14.77 18.64
N CYS A 184 -18.24 15.07 18.38
CA CYS A 184 -17.18 14.98 19.36
C CYS A 184 -16.29 16.21 19.23
N LEU A 185 -16.09 16.93 20.33
CA LEU A 185 -15.21 18.09 20.44
C LEU A 185 -13.93 17.68 21.18
N GLN A 186 -12.78 18.08 20.65
CA GLN A 186 -11.49 18.05 21.34
C GLN A 186 -11.06 19.49 21.58
N SER A 187 -10.88 19.85 22.85
CA SER A 187 -10.44 21.18 23.29
C SER A 187 -9.60 21.06 24.55
N ASP A 188 -8.59 21.91 24.69
CA ASP A 188 -7.77 22.01 25.91
C ASP A 188 -8.31 23.04 26.92
N GLU A 189 -9.46 23.67 26.62
CA GLU A 189 -10.03 24.70 27.49
C GLU A 189 -10.52 24.13 28.83
N GLU A 190 -10.08 24.77 29.92
CA GLU A 190 -10.52 24.46 31.29
C GLU A 190 -12.02 24.77 31.44
N GLY A 191 -12.87 23.74 31.47
CA GLY A 191 -14.31 23.88 31.67
C GLY A 191 -15.19 22.91 30.87
N VAL A 192 -14.62 22.24 29.86
CA VAL A 192 -15.34 21.23 29.07
C VAL A 192 -15.40 19.91 29.85
N GLN A 193 -16.60 19.34 30.02
CA GLN A 193 -16.78 18.05 30.70
C GLN A 193 -16.22 16.91 29.84
N ASN A 194 -15.17 16.26 30.32
CA ASN A 194 -14.59 15.10 29.63
C ASN A 194 -15.48 13.86 29.79
N ASN A 195 -16.12 13.42 28.71
CA ASN A 195 -16.97 12.23 28.69
C ASN A 195 -16.61 11.24 27.55
N GLY A 196 -15.52 11.50 26.82
CA GLY A 196 -15.02 10.65 25.74
C GLY A 196 -13.93 9.66 26.12
N SER A 197 -13.39 8.96 25.11
CA SER A 197 -12.36 7.92 25.27
C SER A 197 -10.96 8.49 25.55
N THR A 198 -10.74 9.76 25.21
CA THR A 198 -9.48 10.48 25.34
C THR A 198 -9.65 11.74 26.19
N ASP A 199 -8.60 12.10 26.92
CA ASP A 199 -8.63 13.28 27.78
C ASP A 199 -8.85 14.55 26.94
N GLY A 200 -9.73 15.43 27.42
CA GLY A 200 -10.11 16.66 26.70
C GLY A 200 -11.15 16.45 25.59
N THR A 201 -11.86 15.31 25.56
CA THR A 201 -12.94 15.08 24.59
C THR A 201 -14.34 15.15 25.19
N HIS A 202 -15.23 15.82 24.46
CA HIS A 202 -16.62 16.01 24.83
C HIS A 202 -17.53 15.54 23.69
N LEU A 203 -18.37 14.56 24.01
CA LEU A 203 -19.31 13.90 23.13
C LEU A 203 -20.72 14.41 23.40
N GLY A 204 -21.45 14.63 22.32
CA GLY A 204 -22.88 14.82 22.38
C GLY A 204 -23.61 14.27 21.16
N ALA A 205 -24.94 14.23 21.30
CA ALA A 205 -25.85 13.88 20.24
C ALA A 205 -27.06 14.81 20.25
N VAL A 206 -27.50 15.23 19.06
CA VAL A 206 -28.80 15.90 18.86
C VAL A 206 -29.72 14.89 18.19
N VAL A 207 -30.87 14.61 18.81
CA VAL A 207 -31.80 13.56 18.39
C VAL A 207 -33.14 14.17 18.00
N LEU A 208 -33.64 13.79 16.82
CA LEU A 208 -35.00 14.08 16.40
C LEU A 208 -35.97 13.14 17.11
N SER A 209 -36.84 13.69 17.95
CA SER A 209 -37.84 12.90 18.67
C SER A 209 -39.08 13.75 18.93
N GLU A 210 -40.21 13.39 18.33
CA GLU A 210 -41.49 14.09 18.55
C GLU A 210 -42.06 13.85 19.96
N ASP A 211 -41.92 12.61 20.47
CA ASP A 211 -42.52 12.15 21.73
C ASP A 211 -41.49 11.96 22.88
N GLY A 212 -40.22 12.31 22.66
CA GLY A 212 -39.09 12.08 23.60
C GLY A 212 -38.73 10.62 23.96
N ASP A 213 -39.48 9.63 23.50
CA ASP A 213 -39.23 8.21 23.85
C ASP A 213 -37.87 7.72 23.32
N ILE A 214 -37.49 8.08 22.10
CA ILE A 214 -36.22 7.68 21.51
C ILE A 214 -35.05 8.30 22.29
N THR A 215 -35.13 9.58 22.63
CA THR A 215 -34.13 10.28 23.46
C THR A 215 -33.91 9.57 24.78
N GLN A 216 -34.98 9.23 25.51
CA GLN A 216 -34.88 8.52 26.78
C GLN A 216 -34.23 7.14 26.65
N ARG A 217 -34.51 6.43 25.54
CA ARG A 217 -33.89 5.13 25.25
C ARG A 217 -32.40 5.28 24.97
N ILE A 218 -31.99 6.30 24.22
CA ILE A 218 -30.59 6.61 23.93
C ILE A 218 -29.85 7.00 25.23
N ALA A 219 -30.44 7.88 26.05
CA ALA A 219 -29.86 8.35 27.30
C ALA A 219 -29.62 7.24 28.34
N ARG A 220 -30.42 6.17 28.31
CA ARG A 220 -30.22 4.99 29.16
C ARG A 220 -29.06 4.10 28.72
N GLN A 221 -28.57 4.27 27.49
CA GLN A 221 -27.58 3.37 26.89
C GLN A 221 -26.16 3.95 26.94
N VAL A 222 -26.01 5.27 26.80
CA VAL A 222 -24.70 5.92 26.73
C VAL A 222 -24.71 7.21 27.55
N SER A 223 -23.62 7.45 28.28
CA SER A 223 -23.36 8.69 29.02
C SER A 223 -22.74 9.77 28.10
N ILE A 224 -23.54 10.35 27.21
CA ILE A 224 -23.16 11.51 26.37
C ILE A 224 -24.12 12.68 26.61
N ASP A 225 -23.73 13.90 26.21
CA ASP A 225 -24.65 15.03 26.21
C ASP A 225 -25.73 14.81 25.15
N ILE A 226 -27.00 14.72 25.54
CA ILE A 226 -28.11 14.43 24.62
C ILE A 226 -29.07 15.60 24.63
N GLN A 227 -29.34 16.11 23.43
CA GLN A 227 -30.25 17.21 23.21
C GLN A 227 -31.37 16.71 22.28
N GLU A 228 -32.60 17.02 22.64
CA GLU A 228 -33.81 16.56 21.94
C GLU A 228 -34.45 17.74 21.22
N GLU A 229 -34.82 17.51 19.97
CA GLU A 229 -35.57 18.48 19.16
C GLU A 229 -36.74 17.79 18.45
N THR A 230 -37.84 18.52 18.28
CA THR A 230 -39.09 17.98 17.73
C THR A 230 -39.15 18.06 16.21
N SER A 231 -38.37 18.95 15.58
CA SER A 231 -38.34 19.11 14.12
C SER A 231 -36.91 18.99 13.57
N GLU A 232 -36.78 18.51 12.33
CA GLU A 232 -35.47 18.40 11.64
C GLU A 232 -34.79 19.77 11.51
N LEU A 233 -35.56 20.85 11.31
CA LEU A 233 -35.01 22.20 11.21
C LEU A 233 -34.47 22.69 12.57
N ASP A 234 -35.20 22.44 13.66
CA ASP A 234 -34.75 22.79 15.01
C ASP A 234 -33.51 22.00 15.40
N LEU A 235 -33.42 20.72 15.01
CA LEU A 235 -32.22 19.90 15.14
C LEU A 235 -31.00 20.54 14.43
N MET A 236 -31.18 21.11 13.23
CA MET A 236 -30.11 21.82 12.52
C MET A 236 -29.74 23.14 13.20
N ILE A 237 -30.72 23.92 13.67
CA ILE A 237 -30.49 25.17 14.41
C ILE A 237 -29.72 24.86 15.70
N ARG A 238 -30.11 23.79 16.41
CA ARG A 238 -29.44 23.38 17.63
C ARG A 238 -27.98 23.03 17.39
N MET A 239 -27.68 22.37 16.27
CA MET A 239 -26.29 22.13 15.87
C MET A 239 -25.53 23.44 15.62
N VAL A 240 -26.16 24.46 15.01
CA VAL A 240 -25.57 25.80 14.85
C VAL A 240 -25.27 26.43 16.21
N GLU A 241 -26.19 26.33 17.18
CA GLU A 241 -25.98 26.81 18.54
C GLU A 241 -24.80 26.12 19.22
N ILE A 242 -24.70 24.79 19.12
CA ILE A 242 -23.58 24.00 19.66
C ILE A 242 -22.25 24.48 19.07
N VAL A 243 -22.16 24.63 17.74
CA VAL A 243 -20.95 25.13 17.08
C VAL A 243 -20.61 26.55 17.51
N ARG A 244 -21.61 27.41 17.71
CA ARG A 244 -21.37 28.79 18.18
C ARG A 244 -20.94 28.85 19.64
N ASN A 245 -21.51 28.01 20.48
CA ASN A 245 -21.22 27.97 21.92
C ASN A 245 -19.81 27.46 22.20
N TYR A 246 -19.40 26.37 21.55
CA TYR A 246 -18.06 25.80 21.72
C TYR A 246 -16.99 26.42 20.81
N ASP A 247 -17.41 27.21 19.83
CA ASP A 247 -16.57 27.94 18.86
C ASP A 247 -15.34 27.18 18.30
N PRO A 248 -15.47 25.95 17.76
CA PRO A 248 -14.33 25.16 17.32
C PRO A 248 -13.58 25.79 16.13
N ASP A 249 -12.24 25.78 16.16
CA ASP A 249 -11.40 26.28 15.06
C ASP A 249 -11.47 25.38 13.81
N ILE A 250 -11.57 24.07 14.02
CA ILE A 250 -11.57 23.06 12.98
C ILE A 250 -12.86 22.23 13.07
N LEU A 251 -13.56 22.14 11.94
CA LEU A 251 -14.66 21.22 11.72
C LEU A 251 -14.20 20.07 10.84
N THR A 252 -14.46 18.83 11.25
CA THR A 252 -13.98 17.63 10.58
C THR A 252 -15.02 16.51 10.58
N GLY A 253 -14.70 15.46 9.84
CA GLY A 253 -15.48 14.24 9.68
C GLY A 253 -14.77 13.32 8.69
N TYR A 254 -15.10 12.03 8.71
CA TYR A 254 -14.40 11.08 7.84
C TYR A 254 -14.54 11.45 6.35
N GLU A 255 -15.77 11.66 5.90
CA GLU A 255 -16.16 12.10 4.55
C GLU A 255 -17.13 13.29 4.67
N VAL A 256 -16.67 14.48 4.26
CA VAL A 256 -17.32 15.77 4.53
C VAL A 256 -18.18 16.28 3.36
N HIS A 257 -18.11 15.65 2.18
CA HIS A 257 -18.83 16.11 0.98
C HIS A 257 -20.20 15.46 0.85
N GLY A 258 -20.23 14.13 0.76
CA GLY A 258 -21.47 13.35 0.67
C GLY A 258 -22.00 12.89 2.02
N GLY A 259 -21.17 12.89 3.06
CA GLY A 259 -21.53 12.55 4.44
C GLY A 259 -21.37 13.73 5.41
N SER A 260 -21.53 13.45 6.71
CA SER A 260 -21.33 14.38 7.83
C SER A 260 -21.90 15.80 7.59
N TRP A 261 -21.03 16.81 7.54
CA TRP A 261 -21.38 18.21 7.33
C TRP A 261 -21.99 18.48 5.95
N GLY A 262 -21.46 17.83 4.91
CA GLY A 262 -21.92 18.04 3.54
C GLY A 262 -23.35 17.59 3.33
N TYR A 263 -23.71 16.43 3.91
CA TYR A 263 -25.09 15.96 3.92
C TYR A 263 -26.03 16.97 4.61
N LEU A 264 -25.65 17.43 5.81
CA LEU A 264 -26.44 18.39 6.59
C LEU A 264 -26.65 19.71 5.82
N ILE A 265 -25.58 20.23 5.19
CA ILE A 265 -25.61 21.45 4.38
C ILE A 265 -26.48 21.28 3.12
N GLU A 266 -26.37 20.15 2.42
CA GLU A 266 -27.21 19.85 1.25
C GLU A 266 -28.69 19.75 1.63
N ARG A 267 -29.01 19.03 2.72
CA ARG A 267 -30.37 18.86 3.23
C ARG A 267 -31.00 20.19 3.63
N ALA A 268 -30.30 21.00 4.42
CA ALA A 268 -30.77 22.31 4.86
C ALA A 268 -31.09 23.24 3.67
N ARG A 269 -30.24 23.24 2.66
CA ARG A 269 -30.42 24.04 1.45
C ARG A 269 -31.60 23.56 0.59
N LEU A 270 -31.68 22.26 0.31
CA LEU A 270 -32.67 21.72 -0.63
C LEU A 270 -34.07 21.69 -0.04
N LYS A 271 -34.19 21.38 1.25
CA LYS A 271 -35.49 21.21 1.91
C LYS A 271 -36.01 22.50 2.56
N TYR A 272 -35.13 23.30 3.14
CA TYR A 272 -35.50 24.46 3.98
C TYR A 272 -34.97 25.80 3.45
N ASP A 273 -34.23 25.82 2.34
CA ASP A 273 -33.51 27.00 1.82
C ASP A 273 -32.63 27.68 2.88
N TYR A 274 -32.07 26.88 3.79
CA TYR A 274 -31.31 27.35 4.94
C TYR A 274 -29.81 27.21 4.70
N ASN A 275 -29.07 28.33 4.70
CA ASN A 275 -27.63 28.34 4.45
C ASN A 275 -26.81 28.10 5.72
N LEU A 276 -26.59 26.82 6.05
CA LEU A 276 -25.80 26.44 7.20
C LEU A 276 -24.34 26.92 7.17
N CYS A 277 -23.73 27.11 5.99
CA CYS A 277 -22.33 27.58 5.93
C CYS A 277 -22.17 29.00 6.48
N ASP A 278 -23.14 29.87 6.21
CA ASP A 278 -23.16 31.25 6.73
C ASP A 278 -23.51 31.27 8.22
N GLU A 279 -24.32 30.32 8.68
CA GLU A 279 -24.74 30.25 10.08
C GLU A 279 -23.65 29.65 10.98
N PHE A 280 -22.91 28.63 10.51
CA PHE A 280 -21.72 28.11 11.20
C PHE A 280 -20.54 29.10 11.21
N SER A 281 -20.56 30.11 10.34
CA SER A 281 -19.50 31.12 10.25
C SER A 281 -19.36 31.94 11.54
N ARG A 282 -18.12 32.37 11.85
CA ARG A 282 -17.85 33.37 12.91
C ARG A 282 -18.26 34.80 12.52
N MET A 283 -18.65 35.00 11.25
CA MET A 283 -19.08 36.30 10.72
C MET A 283 -20.25 36.13 9.76
N LYS A 284 -21.28 36.97 9.91
CA LYS A 284 -22.34 37.13 8.91
C LYS A 284 -21.82 37.95 7.73
N ALA A 285 -20.95 37.35 6.92
CA ALA A 285 -20.57 37.93 5.64
C ALA A 285 -21.62 37.52 4.59
N GLN A 286 -21.93 38.39 3.63
CA GLN A 286 -22.57 37.98 2.36
C GLN A 286 -21.57 37.17 1.51
N SER A 287 -20.90 36.19 2.11
CA SER A 287 -20.14 35.21 1.39
C SER A 287 -21.14 34.28 0.75
N HIS A 288 -21.49 34.51 -0.52
CA HIS A 288 -22.15 33.47 -1.30
C HIS A 288 -21.26 32.22 -1.24
N GLY A 289 -21.61 31.28 -0.35
CA GLY A 289 -20.92 30.02 -0.20
C GLY A 289 -20.83 29.40 -1.58
N ARG A 290 -19.62 29.34 -2.15
CA ARG A 290 -19.40 28.74 -3.45
C ARG A 290 -19.47 27.24 -3.31
N PHE A 291 -20.68 26.73 -3.15
CA PHE A 291 -20.96 25.31 -3.09
C PHE A 291 -21.08 24.77 -4.53
N GLY A 292 -20.54 23.57 -4.77
CA GLY A 292 -20.63 22.90 -6.07
C GLY A 292 -19.31 22.75 -6.82
N ARG A 293 -19.23 21.65 -7.57
CA ARG A 293 -18.07 21.16 -8.33
C ARG A 293 -17.49 22.18 -9.32
N ASP A 294 -18.32 23.05 -9.88
CA ASP A 294 -17.93 23.98 -10.96
C ASP A 294 -17.28 25.27 -10.46
N ASN A 295 -17.52 25.65 -9.19
CA ASN A 295 -17.00 26.90 -8.62
C ASN A 295 -15.61 26.76 -7.97
N ASP A 296 -15.28 25.59 -7.41
CA ASP A 296 -13.96 25.26 -6.85
C ASP A 296 -13.57 23.80 -7.15
N LYS A 297 -13.32 23.52 -8.44
CA LYS A 297 -12.94 22.19 -8.94
C LYS A 297 -11.65 21.66 -8.29
N TRP A 298 -10.72 22.55 -7.90
CA TRP A 298 -9.48 22.13 -7.24
C TRP A 298 -9.75 21.71 -5.80
N GLY A 299 -10.52 22.50 -5.04
CA GLY A 299 -10.94 22.17 -3.68
C GLY A 299 -11.73 20.87 -3.61
N PHE A 300 -12.63 20.63 -4.57
CA PHE A 300 -13.41 19.38 -4.66
C PHE A 300 -12.55 18.15 -4.90
N ASN A 301 -11.53 18.28 -5.75
CA ASN A 301 -10.69 17.14 -6.13
C ASN A 301 -9.64 16.80 -5.07
N ASN A 302 -9.14 17.81 -4.33
CA ASN A 302 -7.94 17.67 -3.51
C ASN A 302 -8.15 17.93 -2.01
N THR A 303 -9.14 18.71 -1.59
CA THR A 303 -9.39 19.11 -0.19
C THR A 303 -10.89 19.10 0.13
N SER A 304 -11.38 20.03 0.94
CA SER A 304 -12.81 20.36 1.09
C SER A 304 -13.18 21.57 0.19
N THR A 305 -14.34 21.55 -0.48
CA THR A 305 -14.96 22.73 -1.11
C THR A 305 -15.73 23.57 -0.12
N ILE A 306 -16.23 22.94 0.94
CA ILE A 306 -17.02 23.59 1.98
C ILE A 306 -16.13 24.60 2.69
N ARG A 307 -16.54 25.87 2.67
CA ARG A 307 -15.84 26.97 3.33
C ARG A 307 -16.78 27.59 4.34
N VAL A 308 -16.38 27.54 5.60
CA VAL A 308 -17.05 28.20 6.71
C VAL A 308 -16.14 29.34 7.15
N THR A 309 -16.61 30.58 7.03
CA THR A 309 -15.75 31.74 7.29
C THR A 309 -15.35 31.78 8.77
N GLY A 310 -14.05 31.89 9.03
CA GLY A 310 -13.48 31.86 10.38
C GLY A 310 -13.17 30.47 10.94
N ARG A 311 -13.53 29.37 10.24
CA ARG A 311 -13.25 27.99 10.65
C ARG A 311 -12.59 27.19 9.52
N HIS A 312 -11.83 26.15 9.87
CA HIS A 312 -11.22 25.26 8.88
C HIS A 312 -12.01 23.97 8.71
N MET A 313 -12.26 23.54 7.48
CA MET A 313 -12.90 22.26 7.18
C MET A 313 -11.85 21.22 6.75
N ILE A 314 -11.68 20.16 7.53
CA ILE A 314 -10.77 19.05 7.20
C ILE A 314 -11.57 17.80 6.84
N ASN A 315 -11.39 17.30 5.61
CA ASN A 315 -11.91 16.00 5.19
C ASN A 315 -10.84 14.92 5.44
N ILE A 316 -11.10 14.02 6.40
CA ILE A 316 -10.08 13.12 6.95
C ILE A 316 -9.62 12.11 5.90
N TRP A 317 -10.51 11.47 5.14
CA TRP A 317 -10.08 10.45 4.16
C TRP A 317 -9.17 11.06 3.08
N ARG A 318 -9.41 12.31 2.68
CA ARG A 318 -8.56 13.03 1.71
C ARG A 318 -7.20 13.37 2.29
N ALA A 319 -7.16 13.82 3.56
CA ALA A 319 -5.91 14.03 4.27
C ALA A 319 -5.12 12.72 4.38
N MET A 320 -5.77 11.62 4.78
CA MET A 320 -5.14 10.30 4.87
C MET A 320 -4.69 9.78 3.50
N ARG A 321 -5.37 10.13 2.41
CA ARG A 321 -4.94 9.82 1.03
C ARG A 321 -3.62 10.50 0.67
N SER A 322 -3.42 11.76 1.05
CA SER A 322 -2.16 12.47 0.78
C SER A 322 -1.01 11.99 1.66
N GLU A 323 -1.30 11.51 2.87
CA GLU A 323 -0.29 11.14 3.87
C GLU A 323 0.11 9.66 3.81
N LEU A 324 -0.87 8.78 3.61
CA LEU A 324 -0.68 7.34 3.67
C LEU A 324 -0.74 6.74 2.27
N ASN A 325 0.12 5.74 2.02
CA ASN A 325 0.06 4.91 0.83
C ASN A 325 -0.68 3.59 1.10
N LEU A 326 -2.00 3.60 1.08
CA LEU A 326 -2.86 2.42 1.25
C LEU A 326 -3.51 1.97 -0.06
N LEU A 327 -4.10 0.76 -0.07
CA LEU A 327 -4.87 0.22 -1.20
C LEU A 327 -6.30 0.80 -1.22
N GLN A 328 -6.92 0.95 -0.05
CA GLN A 328 -8.20 1.61 0.14
C GLN A 328 -8.10 2.61 1.30
N TYR A 329 -8.93 3.65 1.25
CA TYR A 329 -8.98 4.73 2.22
C TYR A 329 -10.34 4.81 2.92
N THR A 330 -10.98 3.66 3.10
CA THR A 330 -12.14 3.48 3.99
C THR A 330 -11.70 3.65 5.45
N MET A 331 -12.64 4.06 6.31
CA MET A 331 -12.35 4.30 7.72
C MET A 331 -11.83 3.04 8.41
N GLU A 332 -12.41 1.90 8.05
CA GLU A 332 -12.09 0.58 8.58
C GLU A 332 -10.64 0.19 8.25
N ASN A 333 -10.17 0.51 7.05
CA ASN A 333 -8.82 0.17 6.61
C ASN A 333 -7.76 1.13 7.18
N VAL A 334 -8.08 2.43 7.21
CA VAL A 334 -7.18 3.45 7.80
C VAL A 334 -7.03 3.20 9.30
N THR A 335 -8.13 2.97 10.01
CA THR A 335 -8.15 2.61 11.45
C THR A 335 -7.33 1.35 11.72
N PHE A 336 -7.46 0.31 10.88
CA PHE A 336 -6.65 -0.89 11.03
C PHE A 336 -5.15 -0.63 10.87
N HIS A 337 -4.76 0.20 9.91
CA HIS A 337 -3.35 0.45 9.63
C HIS A 337 -2.68 1.48 10.53
N LEU A 338 -3.43 2.46 11.06
CA LEU A 338 -2.93 3.49 11.97
C LEU A 338 -3.14 3.13 13.45
N LEU A 339 -4.39 2.81 13.84
CA LEU A 339 -4.78 2.57 15.23
C LEU A 339 -4.66 1.10 15.65
N HIS A 340 -4.32 0.21 14.72
CA HIS A 340 -4.16 -1.23 14.94
C HIS A 340 -5.44 -1.93 15.46
N ARG A 341 -6.59 -1.27 15.28
CA ARG A 341 -7.92 -1.74 15.69
C ARG A 341 -8.74 -2.12 14.47
N ARG A 342 -9.46 -3.25 14.53
CA ARG A 342 -10.45 -3.59 13.52
C ARG A 342 -11.82 -3.13 13.99
N ILE A 343 -12.56 -2.45 13.12
CA ILE A 343 -13.92 -1.99 13.38
C ILE A 343 -14.88 -2.63 12.36
N PRO A 344 -16.13 -2.92 12.76
CA PRO A 344 -17.14 -3.41 11.82
C PRO A 344 -17.67 -2.27 10.94
N HIS A 345 -18.12 -2.64 9.74
CA HIS A 345 -18.89 -1.78 8.84
C HIS A 345 -20.28 -2.40 8.68
N PHE A 346 -21.30 -1.56 8.60
CA PHE A 346 -22.69 -1.96 8.42
C PHE A 346 -23.30 -1.17 7.27
N ALA A 347 -24.19 -1.80 6.50
CA ALA A 347 -24.91 -1.11 5.44
C ALA A 347 -25.95 -0.13 6.02
N TRP A 348 -26.29 0.91 5.27
CA TRP A 348 -27.29 1.90 5.68
C TRP A 348 -28.64 1.26 6.01
N ALA A 349 -29.10 0.31 5.19
CA ALA A 349 -30.31 -0.46 5.41
C ALA A 349 -30.32 -1.16 6.80
N ASP A 350 -29.19 -1.75 7.21
CA ASP A 350 -29.09 -2.43 8.50
C ASP A 350 -29.13 -1.45 9.67
N LEU A 351 -28.53 -0.27 9.52
CA LEU A 351 -28.58 0.78 10.53
C LEU A 351 -30.00 1.33 10.69
N THR A 352 -30.73 1.54 9.59
CA THR A 352 -32.14 1.96 9.59
C THR A 352 -33.04 0.90 10.23
N ASP A 353 -32.86 -0.37 9.87
CA ASP A 353 -33.59 -1.49 10.48
C ASP A 353 -33.37 -1.54 12.00
N TRP A 354 -32.13 -1.37 12.45
CA TRP A 354 -31.80 -1.41 13.89
C TRP A 354 -32.29 -0.20 14.67
N TYR A 355 -32.38 0.96 14.03
CA TYR A 355 -32.93 2.16 14.63
C TYR A 355 -34.46 2.09 14.78
N THR A 356 -35.16 1.58 13.75
CA THR A 356 -36.63 1.61 13.67
C THR A 356 -37.33 0.41 14.32
N ASN A 357 -36.66 -0.73 14.51
CA ASN A 357 -37.30 -1.97 14.97
C ASN A 357 -37.76 -1.97 16.44
N GLY A 358 -37.48 -0.90 17.20
CA GLY A 358 -37.89 -0.73 18.59
C GLY A 358 -37.15 -1.60 19.63
N LYS A 359 -36.17 -2.43 19.23
CA LYS A 359 -35.41 -3.29 20.14
C LYS A 359 -34.25 -2.50 20.77
N PRO A 360 -34.18 -2.37 22.11
CA PRO A 360 -33.13 -1.59 22.77
C PRO A 360 -31.71 -2.06 22.43
N ARG A 361 -31.50 -3.37 22.24
CA ARG A 361 -30.18 -3.93 21.89
C ARG A 361 -29.70 -3.53 20.50
N ASP A 362 -30.62 -3.38 19.55
CA ASP A 362 -30.28 -3.02 18.18
C ASP A 362 -30.02 -1.51 18.09
N LEU A 363 -30.83 -0.71 18.78
CA LEU A 363 -30.57 0.72 18.97
C LEU A 363 -29.17 0.97 19.58
N ALA A 364 -28.78 0.19 20.59
CA ALA A 364 -27.46 0.29 21.20
C ALA A 364 -26.32 0.02 20.21
N LYS A 365 -26.52 -0.82 19.20
CA LYS A 365 -25.52 -1.07 18.15
C LYS A 365 -25.35 0.17 17.28
N VAL A 366 -26.44 0.84 16.93
CA VAL A 366 -26.43 2.07 16.10
C VAL A 366 -25.74 3.21 16.84
N ILE A 367 -26.11 3.46 18.10
CA ILE A 367 -25.48 4.53 18.89
C ILE A 367 -23.99 4.25 19.06
N ASN A 368 -23.61 3.05 19.48
CA ASN A 368 -22.19 2.69 19.65
C ASN A 368 -21.42 2.80 18.34
N HIS A 369 -22.05 2.49 17.19
CA HIS A 369 -21.43 2.67 15.87
C HIS A 369 -21.04 4.13 15.64
N TYR A 370 -21.97 5.08 15.78
CA TYR A 370 -21.68 6.49 15.52
C TYR A 370 -20.81 7.15 16.58
N VAL A 371 -21.03 6.86 17.87
CA VAL A 371 -20.18 7.35 18.97
C VAL A 371 -18.73 6.91 18.76
N THR A 372 -18.52 5.65 18.38
CA THR A 372 -17.17 5.16 18.07
C THR A 372 -16.57 5.89 16.86
N ARG A 373 -17.35 6.18 15.81
CA ARG A 373 -16.84 6.83 14.60
C ARG A 373 -16.40 8.28 14.85
N VAL A 374 -17.19 9.08 15.56
CA VAL A 374 -16.83 10.49 15.84
C VAL A 374 -15.57 10.60 16.69
N GLN A 375 -15.34 9.64 17.59
CA GLN A 375 -14.09 9.56 18.37
C GLN A 375 -12.92 9.14 17.50
N LEU A 376 -13.10 8.11 16.67
CA LEU A 376 -12.05 7.61 15.79
C LEU A 376 -11.57 8.67 14.80
N ASP A 377 -12.44 9.56 14.33
CA ASP A 377 -12.05 10.68 13.48
C ASP A 377 -10.98 11.57 14.13
N LEU A 378 -11.15 11.90 15.41
CA LEU A 378 -10.18 12.68 16.19
C LEU A 378 -8.93 11.85 16.50
N GLU A 379 -9.08 10.59 16.91
CA GLU A 379 -7.95 9.68 17.15
C GLU A 379 -7.07 9.50 15.89
N LEU A 380 -7.68 9.44 14.69
CA LEU A 380 -6.97 9.34 13.42
C LEU A 380 -6.16 10.61 13.11
N LEU A 381 -6.72 11.79 13.37
CA LEU A 381 -6.04 13.08 13.17
C LEU A 381 -4.88 13.25 14.16
N GLU A 382 -5.07 12.84 15.41
CA GLU A 382 -4.07 12.90 16.47
C GLU A 382 -2.91 11.94 16.18
N GLN A 383 -3.20 10.67 15.86
CA GLN A 383 -2.16 9.66 15.59
C GLN A 383 -1.36 9.93 14.32
N ASN A 384 -1.95 10.63 13.34
CA ASN A 384 -1.23 11.10 12.16
C ASN A 384 -0.54 12.47 12.39
N GLU A 385 -0.74 13.10 13.55
CA GLU A 385 -0.20 14.41 13.93
C GLU A 385 -0.48 15.51 12.88
N LEU A 386 -1.63 15.43 12.20
CA LEU A 386 -1.91 16.25 11.04
C LEU A 386 -1.94 17.75 11.40
N ILE A 387 -2.71 18.09 12.44
CA ILE A 387 -2.91 19.46 12.91
C ILE A 387 -1.61 20.05 13.48
N PRO A 388 -0.92 19.44 14.46
CA PRO A 388 0.29 20.03 15.03
C PRO A 388 1.41 20.19 14.01
N ARG A 389 1.62 19.19 13.13
CA ARG A 389 2.64 19.27 12.08
C ARG A 389 2.37 20.41 11.10
N THR A 390 1.12 20.61 10.73
CA THR A 390 0.74 21.70 9.82
C THR A 390 0.81 23.05 10.48
N SER A 391 0.42 23.17 11.75
CA SER A 391 0.61 24.39 12.54
C SER A 391 2.10 24.79 12.58
N GLU A 392 2.99 23.84 12.87
CA GLU A 392 4.44 24.10 12.85
C GLU A 392 4.96 24.46 11.45
N GLN A 393 4.46 23.80 10.41
CA GLN A 393 4.81 24.14 9.04
C GLN A 393 4.32 25.54 8.65
N ALA A 394 3.11 25.93 9.05
CA ALA A 394 2.54 27.26 8.80
C ALA A 394 3.40 28.35 9.47
N ARG A 395 3.77 28.14 10.75
CA ARG A 395 4.66 29.03 11.51
C ARG A 395 6.03 29.18 10.84
N LEU A 396 6.65 28.06 10.46
CA LEU A 396 7.98 28.07 9.83
C LEU A 396 7.98 28.76 8.46
N LEU A 397 6.95 28.52 7.64
CA LEU A 397 6.85 29.08 6.29
C LEU A 397 6.26 30.50 6.28
N GLY A 398 5.66 30.92 7.39
CA GLY A 398 4.88 32.15 7.49
C GLY A 398 3.71 32.16 6.50
N VAL A 399 2.90 31.11 6.49
CA VAL A 399 1.66 31.05 5.69
C VAL A 399 0.49 30.72 6.62
N ASP A 400 -0.74 30.96 6.18
CA ASP A 400 -1.92 30.53 6.92
C ASP A 400 -2.02 28.98 6.98
N PHE A 401 -2.63 28.47 8.06
CA PHE A 401 -2.75 27.04 8.34
C PHE A 401 -3.34 26.27 7.15
N PHE A 402 -4.45 26.76 6.59
CA PHE A 402 -5.15 26.08 5.50
C PHE A 402 -4.36 26.09 4.19
N SER A 403 -3.57 27.14 3.90
CA SER A 403 -2.69 27.19 2.72
C SER A 403 -1.58 26.14 2.74
N VAL A 404 -1.21 25.58 3.90
CA VAL A 404 -0.23 24.50 3.94
C VAL A 404 -0.72 23.27 3.16
N PHE A 405 -2.02 22.96 3.23
CA PHE A 405 -2.64 21.85 2.51
C PHE A 405 -3.22 22.28 1.15
N SER A 406 -3.91 23.42 1.12
CA SER A 406 -4.68 23.86 -0.05
C SER A 406 -3.84 24.54 -1.14
N ARG A 407 -2.61 24.97 -0.83
CA ARG A 407 -1.74 25.64 -1.82
C ARG A 407 -0.53 24.77 -2.16
N GLY A 408 -0.16 24.83 -3.43
CA GLY A 408 0.98 24.10 -3.96
C GLY A 408 2.33 24.58 -3.42
N SER A 409 3.38 23.81 -3.71
CA SER A 409 4.75 24.07 -3.24
C SER A 409 5.31 25.44 -3.64
N GLN A 410 4.92 25.99 -4.80
CA GLN A 410 5.39 27.29 -5.27
C GLN A 410 5.05 28.43 -4.29
N PHE A 411 3.84 28.41 -3.71
CA PHE A 411 3.40 29.42 -2.74
C PHE A 411 4.29 29.44 -1.50
N LYS A 412 4.72 28.25 -1.06
CA LYS A 412 5.59 28.07 0.10
C LYS A 412 6.98 28.65 -0.14
N VAL A 413 7.55 28.44 -1.33
CA VAL A 413 8.85 29.00 -1.73
C VAL A 413 8.77 30.52 -1.85
N GLU A 414 7.72 31.06 -2.47
CA GLU A 414 7.52 32.51 -2.59
C GLU A 414 7.43 33.18 -1.22
N SER A 415 6.65 32.61 -0.31
CA SER A 415 6.48 33.16 1.04
C SER A 415 7.82 33.39 1.75
N LEU A 416 8.74 32.44 1.66
CA LEU A 416 10.09 32.56 2.23
C LEU A 416 10.97 33.51 1.42
N MET A 417 10.96 33.38 0.09
CA MET A 417 11.75 34.22 -0.80
C MET A 417 11.41 35.71 -0.64
N PHE A 418 10.13 36.07 -0.49
CA PHE A 418 9.68 37.44 -0.24
C PHE A 418 10.23 38.01 1.08
N ARG A 419 10.27 37.20 2.15
CA ARG A 419 10.78 37.64 3.47
C ARG A 419 12.27 37.95 3.45
N ILE A 420 13.02 37.24 2.62
CA ILE A 420 14.47 37.46 2.47
C ILE A 420 14.75 38.58 1.44
N ALA A 421 13.94 38.66 0.39
CA ALA A 421 14.09 39.65 -0.68
C ALA A 421 13.79 41.09 -0.21
N LYS A 422 12.75 41.26 0.62
CA LYS A 422 12.25 42.58 1.02
C LYS A 422 13.26 43.41 1.83
N PRO A 423 13.96 42.87 2.85
CA PRO A 423 15.02 43.60 3.56
C PRO A 423 16.19 44.03 2.69
N GLU A 424 16.46 43.30 1.60
CA GLU A 424 17.53 43.62 0.63
C GLU A 424 17.04 44.52 -0.52
N ASN A 425 15.84 45.09 -0.41
CA ASN A 425 15.21 45.97 -1.41
C ASN A 425 15.10 45.34 -2.81
N PHE A 426 14.94 44.00 -2.90
CA PHE A 426 14.64 43.34 -4.15
C PHE A 426 13.17 43.51 -4.57
N LEU A 427 12.96 43.66 -5.88
CA LEU A 427 11.65 43.60 -6.51
C LEU A 427 11.52 42.29 -7.27
N LEU A 428 10.56 41.46 -6.88
CA LEU A 428 10.24 40.20 -7.55
C LEU A 428 9.32 40.45 -8.73
N VAL A 429 9.59 39.78 -9.85
CA VAL A 429 8.86 39.96 -11.11
C VAL A 429 7.70 38.97 -11.20
N SER A 430 6.54 39.43 -11.67
CA SER A 430 5.33 38.61 -11.85
C SER A 430 4.98 38.46 -13.34
N PRO A 431 5.54 37.45 -14.05
CA PRO A 431 5.23 37.21 -15.45
C PRO A 431 3.77 36.77 -15.68
N SER A 432 3.25 37.14 -16.84
CA SER A 432 2.01 36.60 -17.39
C SER A 432 2.20 35.16 -17.90
N ARG A 433 1.11 34.40 -18.02
CA ARG A 433 1.14 33.04 -18.60
C ARG A 433 1.72 33.01 -20.02
N LYS A 434 1.51 34.07 -20.81
CA LYS A 434 2.07 34.20 -22.17
C LYS A 434 3.60 34.33 -22.12
N GLN A 435 4.12 35.14 -21.21
CA GLN A 435 5.57 35.30 -21.00
C GLN A 435 6.20 34.00 -20.51
N VAL A 436 5.56 33.30 -19.58
CA VAL A 436 5.98 31.96 -19.11
C VAL A 436 6.01 30.96 -20.26
N GLY A 437 4.99 30.96 -21.13
CA GLY A 437 4.97 30.10 -22.32
C GLY A 437 6.01 30.47 -23.40
N GLY A 438 6.52 31.70 -23.38
CA GLY A 438 7.54 32.20 -24.32
C GLY A 438 8.99 32.05 -23.83
N GLN A 439 9.20 31.45 -22.66
CA GLN A 439 10.54 31.12 -22.15
C GLN A 439 11.19 30.00 -22.96
N ASN A 440 12.52 29.87 -22.86
CA ASN A 440 13.23 28.76 -23.49
C ASN A 440 12.83 27.42 -22.84
N ALA A 441 12.70 26.37 -23.64
CA ALA A 441 12.52 25.02 -23.12
C ALA A 441 13.76 24.60 -22.32
N LEU A 442 13.58 23.72 -21.33
CA LEU A 442 14.69 23.11 -20.58
C LEU A 442 15.46 22.18 -21.52
N GLU A 443 16.76 22.42 -21.66
CA GLU A 443 17.64 21.65 -22.54
C GLU A 443 18.40 20.57 -21.77
N CYS A 444 18.65 20.77 -20.48
CA CYS A 444 19.49 19.89 -19.69
C CYS A 444 18.67 18.78 -19.02
N LEU A 445 19.08 17.53 -19.24
CA LEU A 445 18.48 16.35 -18.62
C LEU A 445 19.40 15.81 -17.52
N PRO A 446 18.84 15.41 -16.36
CA PRO A 446 19.62 14.78 -15.30
C PRO A 446 20.16 13.42 -15.76
N LEU A 447 21.29 13.01 -15.21
CA LEU A 447 21.90 11.73 -15.54
C LEU A 447 21.15 10.57 -14.87
N VAL A 448 20.56 9.70 -15.69
CA VAL A 448 20.08 8.39 -15.27
C VAL A 448 20.78 7.35 -16.12
N MET A 449 21.77 6.67 -15.53
CA MET A 449 22.53 5.64 -16.22
C MET A 449 21.62 4.46 -16.57
N GLU A 450 21.89 3.77 -17.67
CA GLU A 450 21.27 2.48 -17.91
C GLU A 450 21.87 1.48 -16.90
N PRO A 451 21.06 0.82 -16.05
CA PRO A 451 21.60 -0.17 -15.13
C PRO A 451 22.15 -1.35 -15.92
N GLN A 452 23.32 -1.82 -15.51
CA GLN A 452 23.75 -3.16 -15.89
C GLN A 452 22.79 -4.17 -15.25
N SER A 453 21.80 -4.62 -16.02
CA SER A 453 20.72 -5.45 -15.48
C SER A 453 21.24 -6.85 -15.22
N ALA A 454 21.24 -7.27 -13.95
CA ALA A 454 21.77 -8.55 -13.50
C ALA A 454 21.33 -8.88 -12.07
N PHE A 455 21.57 -10.13 -11.67
CA PHE A 455 21.58 -10.55 -10.28
C PHE A 455 23.00 -10.41 -9.70
N TYR A 456 23.14 -9.57 -8.68
CA TYR A 456 24.40 -9.26 -8.01
C TYR A 456 24.48 -10.01 -6.67
N THR A 457 25.37 -11.00 -6.60
CA THR A 457 25.62 -11.81 -5.40
C THR A 457 26.63 -11.20 -4.45
N SER A 458 27.56 -10.36 -4.94
CA SER A 458 28.51 -9.62 -4.11
C SER A 458 27.95 -8.25 -3.64
N PRO A 459 28.56 -7.62 -2.63
CA PRO A 459 28.09 -6.34 -2.10
C PRO A 459 27.99 -5.24 -3.17
N LEU A 460 26.88 -4.52 -3.14
CA LEU A 460 26.65 -3.34 -3.97
C LEU A 460 26.40 -2.13 -3.05
N LEU A 461 27.31 -1.16 -3.10
CA LEU A 461 27.21 0.06 -2.31
C LEU A 461 26.19 1.01 -2.91
N VAL A 462 25.45 1.71 -2.05
CA VAL A 462 24.60 2.83 -2.44
C VAL A 462 25.14 4.11 -1.80
N LEU A 463 25.62 5.01 -2.65
CA LEU A 463 26.11 6.33 -2.28
C LEU A 463 25.11 7.37 -2.81
N ASP A 464 24.79 8.40 -2.03
CA ASP A 464 23.80 9.42 -2.38
C ASP A 464 24.25 10.83 -1.98
N PHE A 465 24.06 11.81 -2.85
CA PHE A 465 24.39 13.21 -2.56
C PHE A 465 23.33 13.85 -1.67
N GLN A 466 23.75 14.43 -0.55
CA GLN A 466 22.82 15.07 0.38
C GLN A 466 22.28 16.37 -0.21
N SER A 467 21.01 16.38 -0.62
CA SER A 467 20.36 17.57 -1.19
C SER A 467 21.18 18.17 -2.35
N LEU A 468 21.42 17.37 -3.40
CA LEU A 468 22.32 17.72 -4.50
C LEU A 468 22.02 19.09 -5.11
N TYR A 469 20.79 19.30 -5.61
CA TYR A 469 20.45 20.57 -6.28
C TYR A 469 20.52 21.79 -5.35
N PRO A 470 19.96 21.77 -4.12
CA PRO A 470 20.18 22.85 -3.16
C PRO A 470 21.66 23.13 -2.90
N SER A 471 22.48 22.09 -2.75
CA SER A 471 23.91 22.23 -2.49
C SER A 471 24.65 22.84 -3.67
N VAL A 472 24.30 22.47 -4.91
CA VAL A 472 24.84 23.07 -6.15
C VAL A 472 24.47 24.56 -6.23
N MET A 473 23.22 24.92 -5.95
CA MET A 473 22.78 26.32 -5.95
C MET A 473 23.57 27.19 -4.97
N ILE A 474 23.86 26.65 -3.77
CA ILE A 474 24.66 27.33 -2.75
C ILE A 474 26.13 27.41 -3.19
N ALA A 475 26.75 26.28 -3.54
CA ALA A 475 28.18 26.17 -3.80
C ALA A 475 28.62 27.00 -5.00
N TYR A 476 27.81 27.04 -6.07
CA TYR A 476 28.13 27.75 -7.31
C TYR A 476 27.42 29.11 -7.43
N ASN A 477 26.68 29.51 -6.38
CA ASN A 477 26.00 30.80 -6.26
C ASN A 477 24.95 31.07 -7.37
N TYR A 478 24.19 30.04 -7.76
CA TYR A 478 23.19 30.12 -8.83
C TYR A 478 21.87 30.74 -8.35
N CYS A 479 21.48 31.87 -8.94
CA CYS A 479 20.24 32.57 -8.60
C CYS A 479 19.89 33.64 -9.65
N TYR A 480 18.64 34.09 -9.60
CA TYR A 480 18.16 35.28 -10.31
C TYR A 480 19.03 36.52 -10.04
N SER A 481 19.43 36.74 -8.78
CA SER A 481 20.16 37.95 -8.34
C SER A 481 21.64 38.01 -8.75
N THR A 482 22.21 36.90 -9.19
CA THR A 482 23.63 36.75 -9.55
C THR A 482 23.84 36.44 -11.03
N PHE A 483 22.76 36.38 -11.82
CA PHE A 483 22.75 36.04 -13.23
C PHE A 483 23.36 37.16 -14.09
N LEU A 484 24.31 36.80 -14.96
CA LEU A 484 24.98 37.70 -15.90
C LEU A 484 24.68 37.39 -17.37
N GLY A 485 23.82 36.41 -17.67
CA GLY A 485 23.48 35.98 -19.03
C GLY A 485 24.43 34.94 -19.62
N ARG A 486 24.15 34.52 -20.86
CA ARG A 486 24.98 33.56 -21.61
C ARG A 486 26.34 34.16 -21.99
N ILE A 487 27.35 33.29 -22.08
CA ILE A 487 28.70 33.65 -22.55
C ILE A 487 28.70 33.96 -24.05
N VAL A 488 28.00 33.15 -24.84
CA VAL A 488 27.74 33.37 -26.26
C VAL A 488 26.25 33.58 -26.47
N ASN A 489 25.88 34.68 -27.14
CA ASN A 489 24.48 34.96 -27.45
C ASN A 489 23.94 33.90 -28.41
N TRP A 490 22.78 33.33 -28.08
CA TRP A 490 22.11 32.34 -28.91
C TRP A 490 21.09 33.05 -29.82
N ARG A 491 21.26 32.94 -31.14
CA ARG A 491 20.41 33.62 -32.14
C ARG A 491 20.28 35.14 -31.92
N GLY A 492 21.34 35.78 -31.43
CA GLY A 492 21.34 37.22 -31.14
C GLY A 492 20.52 37.64 -29.90
N THR A 493 19.97 36.68 -29.15
CA THR A 493 19.16 36.95 -27.95
C THR A 493 19.82 36.35 -26.70
N ASN A 494 19.70 37.05 -25.58
CA ASN A 494 20.14 36.59 -24.26
C ASN A 494 18.92 36.68 -23.36
N LYS A 495 18.35 35.54 -22.96
CA LYS A 495 17.14 35.48 -22.14
C LYS A 495 17.46 35.13 -20.70
N MET A 496 16.62 35.62 -19.80
CA MET A 496 16.55 35.23 -18.41
C MET A 496 15.12 34.75 -18.13
N GLY A 497 14.89 33.46 -18.34
CA GLY A 497 13.59 32.83 -18.30
C GLY A 497 12.63 33.47 -19.31
N PHE A 498 11.73 34.30 -18.81
CA PHE A 498 10.64 34.90 -19.56
C PHE A 498 10.90 36.34 -20.05
N THR A 499 12.06 36.92 -19.75
CA THR A 499 12.46 38.27 -20.22
C THR A 499 13.75 38.23 -21.03
N ASP A 500 13.90 39.19 -21.94
CA ASP A 500 15.18 39.46 -22.58
C ASP A 500 16.11 40.20 -21.60
N TYR A 501 17.35 39.72 -21.49
CA TYR A 501 18.36 40.23 -20.57
C TYR A 501 19.41 41.02 -21.33
N THR A 502 19.43 42.33 -21.10
CA THR A 502 20.43 43.25 -21.64
C THR A 502 21.51 43.52 -20.59
N ARG A 503 22.74 43.11 -20.88
CA ARG A 503 23.89 43.31 -20.00
C ARG A 503 24.39 44.75 -20.11
N GLN A 504 24.74 45.37 -18.98
CA GLN A 504 25.41 46.67 -18.97
C GLN A 504 26.79 46.60 -19.64
N GLN A 505 27.15 47.67 -20.37
CA GLN A 505 28.47 47.76 -21.01
C GLN A 505 29.58 47.75 -19.95
N ARG A 506 30.72 47.11 -20.28
CA ARG A 506 31.92 46.99 -19.42
C ARG A 506 31.75 46.24 -18.09
N LEU A 507 30.55 45.74 -17.78
CA LEU A 507 30.31 44.94 -16.56
C LEU A 507 31.17 43.66 -16.52
N LEU A 508 31.40 43.02 -17.67
CA LEU A 508 32.27 41.85 -17.74
C LEU A 508 33.75 42.17 -17.55
N GLU A 509 34.20 43.35 -18.00
CA GLU A 509 35.58 43.80 -17.78
C GLU A 509 35.84 43.99 -16.29
N LEU A 510 34.88 44.59 -15.58
CA LEU A 510 34.93 44.82 -14.14
C LEU A 510 34.92 43.51 -13.33
N LEU A 511 34.12 42.52 -13.76
CA LEU A 511 33.88 41.29 -13.00
C LEU A 511 34.72 40.10 -13.47
N LYS A 512 35.69 40.29 -14.36
CA LYS A 512 36.43 39.21 -15.03
C LYS A 512 36.94 38.12 -14.06
N ASP A 513 37.50 38.51 -12.91
CA ASP A 513 38.06 37.58 -11.91
C ASP A 513 37.00 37.02 -10.93
N HIS A 514 35.79 37.58 -10.96
CA HIS A 514 34.67 37.27 -10.06
C HIS A 514 33.47 36.65 -10.77
N ILE A 515 33.69 36.02 -11.93
CA ILE A 515 32.65 35.27 -12.66
C ILE A 515 32.84 33.77 -12.44
N ASN A 516 31.72 33.08 -12.23
CA ASN A 516 31.59 31.63 -12.27
C ASN A 516 30.78 31.27 -13.52
N ILE A 517 31.30 30.37 -14.36
CA ILE A 517 30.63 29.94 -15.59
C ILE A 517 30.06 28.55 -15.35
N ALA A 518 28.74 28.42 -15.47
CA ALA A 518 28.07 27.14 -15.39
C ALA A 518 28.32 26.31 -16.67
N PRO A 519 28.22 24.97 -16.61
CA PRO A 519 28.57 24.12 -17.74
C PRO A 519 27.66 24.30 -18.98
N ASN A 520 26.46 24.85 -18.78
CA ASN A 520 25.55 25.23 -19.87
C ASN A 520 25.88 26.60 -20.51
N GLY A 521 26.99 27.24 -20.10
CA GLY A 521 27.46 28.52 -20.65
C GLY A 521 26.80 29.77 -20.05
N ILE A 522 26.08 29.64 -18.93
CA ILE A 522 25.52 30.78 -18.19
C ILE A 522 26.56 31.32 -17.20
N MET A 523 26.69 32.65 -17.14
CA MET A 523 27.60 33.32 -16.22
C MET A 523 26.87 33.77 -14.95
N TYR A 524 27.51 33.58 -13.80
CA TYR A 524 27.07 34.01 -12.49
C TYR A 524 28.17 34.79 -11.77
N THR A 525 27.81 35.75 -10.92
CA THR A 525 28.78 36.43 -10.03
C THR A 525 29.19 35.52 -8.88
N LYS A 526 30.46 35.56 -8.48
CA LYS A 526 30.94 34.88 -7.27
C LYS A 526 30.36 35.51 -5.98
N PRO A 527 30.30 34.75 -4.86
CA PRO A 527 29.76 35.24 -3.59
C PRO A 527 30.44 36.50 -3.04
N GLU A 528 31.70 36.75 -3.37
CA GLU A 528 32.44 37.93 -2.87
C GLU A 528 31.83 39.25 -3.35
N ILE A 529 31.24 39.27 -4.55
CA ILE A 529 30.57 40.46 -5.10
C ILE A 529 29.11 40.52 -4.63
N ARG A 530 28.41 39.39 -4.71
CA ARG A 530 27.02 39.27 -4.27
C ARG A 530 26.72 37.82 -3.88
N LYS A 531 26.38 37.63 -2.61
CA LYS A 531 25.79 36.37 -2.14
C LYS A 531 24.36 36.26 -2.63
N SER A 532 24.04 35.19 -3.34
CA SER A 532 22.72 35.04 -3.96
C SER A 532 21.57 34.89 -2.96
N LEU A 533 20.40 35.39 -3.35
CA LEU A 533 19.15 35.25 -2.57
C LEU A 533 18.80 33.78 -2.30
N LEU A 534 18.87 32.92 -3.32
CA LEU A 534 18.57 31.49 -3.17
C LEU A 534 19.60 30.77 -2.30
N ALA A 535 20.88 31.11 -2.37
CA ALA A 535 21.89 30.52 -1.49
C ALA A 535 21.73 30.97 -0.03
N LYS A 536 21.32 32.22 0.23
CA LYS A 536 20.97 32.68 1.59
C LYS A 536 19.80 31.85 2.15
N MET A 537 18.70 31.80 1.40
CA MET A 537 17.50 31.03 1.77
C MET A 537 17.80 29.56 2.02
N LEU A 538 18.44 28.87 1.07
CA LEU A 538 18.74 27.45 1.18
C LEU A 538 19.81 27.17 2.24
N GLY A 539 20.78 28.08 2.41
CA GLY A 539 21.79 28.00 3.47
C GLY A 539 21.15 27.98 4.84
N GLU A 540 20.30 28.97 5.15
CA GLU A 540 19.58 29.04 6.43
C GLU A 540 18.67 27.82 6.66
N ILE A 541 17.94 27.38 5.62
CA ILE A 541 17.07 26.20 5.71
C ILE A 541 17.86 24.93 6.02
N LEU A 542 18.98 24.71 5.32
CA LEU A 542 19.80 23.50 5.50
C LEU A 542 20.53 23.53 6.85
N GLU A 543 21.08 24.68 7.26
CA GLU A 543 21.74 24.85 8.56
C GLU A 543 20.76 24.65 9.71
N THR A 544 19.58 25.29 9.64
CA THR A 544 18.50 25.09 10.62
C THR A 544 18.08 23.62 10.67
N ARG A 545 18.00 22.96 9.52
CA ARG A 545 17.67 21.53 9.48
C ARG A 545 18.74 20.66 10.14
N VAL A 546 20.01 20.97 9.94
CA VAL A 546 21.12 20.27 10.62
C VAL A 546 21.06 20.52 12.12
N MET A 547 20.80 21.76 12.55
CA MET A 547 20.60 22.13 13.95
C MET A 547 19.45 21.31 14.58
N VAL A 548 18.26 21.32 13.97
CA VAL A 548 17.09 20.55 14.43
C VAL A 548 17.42 19.06 14.53
N LYS A 549 18.08 18.48 13.51
CA LYS A 549 18.47 17.06 13.53
C LYS A 549 19.54 16.73 14.56
N SER A 550 20.36 17.70 14.97
CA SER A 550 21.35 17.50 16.05
C SER A 550 20.69 17.60 17.42
N GLY A 551 19.77 18.56 17.63
CA GLY A 551 18.92 18.60 18.83
C GLY A 551 18.13 17.30 19.04
N MET A 552 17.55 16.74 17.96
CA MET A 552 16.88 15.44 18.00
C MET A 552 17.77 14.28 18.50
N LYS A 553 19.11 14.38 18.39
CA LYS A 553 20.00 13.33 18.89
C LYS A 553 20.30 13.45 20.38
N VAL A 554 20.17 14.65 20.95
CA VAL A 554 20.46 14.97 22.34
C VAL A 554 19.26 14.58 23.21
N ASP A 555 18.08 15.06 22.87
CA ASP A 555 16.88 14.94 23.72
C ASP A 555 16.03 13.73 23.34
N LYS A 556 16.61 12.52 23.36
CA LYS A 556 15.91 11.30 22.91
C LYS A 556 14.72 10.90 23.79
N ASP A 557 14.75 11.31 25.06
CA ASP A 557 13.78 10.88 26.07
C ASP A 557 12.50 11.73 26.04
N ASP A 558 12.57 12.97 25.56
CA ASP A 558 11.38 13.84 25.37
C ASP A 558 10.72 13.57 24.02
N ARG A 559 9.69 12.73 24.04
CA ARG A 559 8.97 12.36 22.83
C ARG A 559 8.18 13.50 22.19
N ALA A 560 7.62 14.41 22.99
CA ALA A 560 6.84 15.54 22.47
C ALA A 560 7.76 16.49 21.70
N LEU A 561 8.93 16.79 22.26
CA LEU A 561 9.96 17.56 21.59
C LEU A 561 10.49 16.83 20.35
N GLN A 562 10.73 15.52 20.42
CA GLN A 562 11.16 14.72 19.26
C GLN A 562 10.17 14.81 18.09
N ARG A 563 8.87 14.72 18.36
CA ARG A 563 7.81 14.86 17.36
C ARG A 563 7.85 16.23 16.71
N LEU A 564 7.88 17.28 17.51
CA LEU A 564 7.95 18.68 17.04
C LEU A 564 9.20 18.91 16.18
N LEU A 565 10.37 18.46 16.63
CA LEU A 565 11.62 18.59 15.88
C LEU A 565 11.60 17.76 14.58
N ASN A 566 11.00 16.56 14.59
CA ASN A 566 10.82 15.77 13.39
C ASN A 566 9.91 16.47 12.36
N ASN A 567 8.81 17.05 12.82
CA ASN A 567 7.90 17.81 11.97
C ASN A 567 8.59 19.03 11.35
N ARG A 568 9.40 19.76 12.13
CA ARG A 568 10.25 20.85 11.64
C ARG A 568 11.27 20.39 10.59
N GLN A 569 12.00 19.30 10.82
CA GLN A 569 13.02 18.85 9.85
C GLN A 569 12.41 18.36 8.54
N LEU A 570 11.20 17.76 8.58
CA LEU A 570 10.48 17.34 7.39
C LEU A 570 10.00 18.56 6.57
N ALA A 571 9.46 19.58 7.22
CA ALA A 571 9.06 20.82 6.56
C ALA A 571 10.26 21.50 5.86
N LEU A 572 11.40 21.62 6.55
CA LEU A 572 12.63 22.17 5.98
C LEU A 572 13.16 21.35 4.80
N LYS A 573 13.11 20.01 4.90
CA LYS A 573 13.47 19.10 3.78
C LYS A 573 12.60 19.34 2.56
N LEU A 574 11.29 19.46 2.76
CA LEU A 574 10.34 19.66 1.68
C LEU A 574 10.66 20.96 0.93
N ILE A 575 10.87 22.07 1.64
CA ILE A 575 11.20 23.36 1.01
C ILE A 575 12.48 23.28 0.19
N ALA A 576 13.56 22.75 0.76
CA ALA A 576 14.82 22.61 0.03
C ALA A 576 14.64 21.86 -1.30
N ASN A 577 13.86 20.78 -1.31
CA ASN A 577 13.60 20.00 -2.52
C ASN A 577 12.73 20.75 -3.55
N VAL A 578 11.74 21.54 -3.11
CA VAL A 578 10.83 22.24 -4.03
C VAL A 578 11.41 23.55 -4.56
N THR A 579 12.44 24.13 -3.93
CA THR A 579 13.07 25.38 -4.39
C THR A 579 13.64 25.27 -5.80
N TYR A 580 14.32 24.17 -6.13
CA TYR A 580 14.76 23.91 -7.51
C TYR A 580 13.55 23.85 -8.46
N GLY A 581 12.50 23.11 -8.08
CA GLY A 581 11.28 22.97 -8.88
C GLY A 581 10.55 24.29 -9.15
N TYR A 582 10.75 25.31 -8.30
CA TYR A 582 10.23 26.66 -8.54
C TYR A 582 10.89 27.32 -9.75
N THR A 583 12.22 27.16 -9.91
CA THR A 583 12.97 27.69 -11.05
C THR A 583 12.65 26.97 -12.36
N SER A 584 12.37 25.66 -12.32
CA SER A 584 12.13 24.81 -13.49
C SER A 584 10.67 24.75 -13.95
N ALA A 585 9.77 25.52 -13.36
CA ALA A 585 8.33 25.40 -13.56
C ALA A 585 7.86 26.02 -14.91
N SER A 586 8.10 25.35 -16.03
CA SER A 586 7.85 25.93 -17.36
C SER A 586 6.37 26.08 -17.76
N PHE A 587 5.45 25.31 -17.18
CA PHE A 587 4.02 25.33 -17.58
C PHE A 587 3.14 26.21 -16.68
N SER A 588 3.31 26.08 -15.36
CA SER A 588 2.49 26.76 -14.35
C SER A 588 3.33 27.54 -13.34
N GLY A 589 4.56 27.90 -13.72
CA GLY A 589 5.48 28.67 -12.87
C GLY A 589 5.02 30.10 -12.68
N ARG A 590 5.26 30.63 -11.48
CA ARG A 590 5.02 32.04 -11.15
C ARG A 590 6.23 32.93 -11.42
N MET A 591 7.46 32.43 -11.25
CA MET A 591 8.70 33.14 -11.64
C MET A 591 9.76 32.14 -12.16
N PRO A 592 9.49 31.40 -13.26
CA PRO A 592 10.41 30.38 -13.77
C PRO A 592 11.62 30.99 -14.48
N CYS A 593 12.74 30.26 -14.48
CA CYS A 593 13.93 30.59 -15.27
C CYS A 593 14.63 29.31 -15.70
N SER A 594 14.43 28.92 -16.97
CA SER A 594 14.98 27.70 -17.54
C SER A 594 16.51 27.71 -17.55
N GLU A 595 17.15 28.85 -17.78
CA GLU A 595 18.61 28.95 -17.77
C GLU A 595 19.23 28.61 -16.41
N ILE A 596 18.58 29.02 -15.31
CA ILE A 596 19.02 28.68 -13.95
C ILE A 596 18.78 27.20 -13.67
N ALA A 597 17.59 26.69 -14.02
CA ALA A 597 17.26 25.29 -13.82
C ALA A 597 18.23 24.36 -14.58
N ASP A 598 18.55 24.70 -15.83
CA ASP A 598 19.50 23.96 -16.65
C ASP A 598 20.92 24.01 -16.08
N SER A 599 21.36 25.18 -15.57
CA SER A 599 22.67 25.32 -14.91
C SER A 599 22.80 24.38 -13.72
N ILE A 600 21.74 24.26 -12.92
CA ILE A 600 21.70 23.39 -11.74
C ILE A 600 21.77 21.92 -12.15
N VAL A 601 20.93 21.50 -13.10
CA VAL A 601 20.86 20.11 -13.56
C VAL A 601 22.17 19.67 -14.21
N GLN A 602 22.72 20.51 -15.10
CA GLN A 602 23.96 20.18 -15.81
C GLN A 602 25.16 20.09 -14.85
N THR A 603 25.25 21.00 -13.88
CA THR A 603 26.31 20.94 -12.85
C THR A 603 26.15 19.72 -11.95
N GLY A 604 24.92 19.35 -11.58
CA GLY A 604 24.65 18.12 -10.85
C GLY A 604 25.08 16.87 -11.62
N ARG A 605 24.80 16.84 -12.93
CA ARG A 605 25.24 15.78 -13.85
C ARG A 605 26.77 15.69 -13.92
N GLU A 606 27.46 16.81 -14.14
CA GLU A 606 28.93 16.82 -14.19
C GLU A 606 29.55 16.37 -12.86
N THR A 607 28.95 16.77 -11.74
CA THR A 607 29.37 16.33 -10.40
C THR A 607 29.29 14.80 -10.26
N LEU A 608 28.22 14.20 -10.79
CA LEU A 608 28.03 12.75 -10.79
C LEU A 608 29.04 12.04 -11.72
N GLU A 609 29.23 12.55 -12.94
CA GLU A 609 30.19 12.02 -13.92
C GLU A 609 31.63 12.07 -13.39
N ARG A 610 32.02 13.17 -12.74
CA ARG A 610 33.31 13.30 -12.06
C ARG A 610 33.48 12.30 -10.91
N ALA A 611 32.44 12.06 -10.13
CA ALA A 611 32.46 11.06 -9.06
C ALA A 611 32.64 9.65 -9.63
N ILE A 612 31.95 9.31 -10.73
CA ILE A 612 32.09 8.03 -11.44
C ILE A 612 33.53 7.83 -11.93
N ALA A 613 34.07 8.82 -12.64
CA ALA A 613 35.44 8.78 -13.16
C ALA A 613 36.47 8.57 -12.05
N LEU A 614 36.30 9.26 -10.91
CA LEU A 614 37.17 9.10 -9.75
C LEU A 614 37.08 7.67 -9.17
N ILE A 615 35.87 7.13 -9.00
CA ILE A 615 35.65 5.76 -8.49
C ILE A 615 36.35 4.73 -9.37
N HIS A 616 36.24 4.86 -10.70
CA HIS A 616 36.90 3.94 -11.64
C HIS A 616 38.41 4.12 -11.71
N SER A 617 38.94 5.34 -11.48
CA SER A 617 40.39 5.60 -11.54
C SER A 617 41.19 4.92 -10.41
N VAL A 618 40.57 4.69 -9.25
CA VAL A 618 41.26 4.20 -8.05
C VAL A 618 41.25 2.67 -8.01
N LYS A 619 42.27 2.06 -8.61
CA LYS A 619 42.40 0.59 -8.76
C LYS A 619 42.28 -0.21 -7.46
N ARG A 620 42.75 0.33 -6.33
CA ARG A 620 42.72 -0.36 -5.01
C ARG A 620 41.31 -0.70 -4.53
N TRP A 621 40.29 0.09 -4.92
CA TRP A 621 38.91 -0.19 -4.55
C TRP A 621 38.34 -1.41 -5.28
N GLY A 622 38.79 -1.66 -6.51
CA GLY A 622 38.23 -2.72 -7.36
C GLY A 622 36.73 -2.54 -7.57
N ALA A 623 36.32 -1.29 -7.79
CA ALA A 623 34.94 -0.84 -7.78
C ALA A 623 34.44 -0.57 -9.21
N GLU A 624 33.21 -0.99 -9.49
CA GLU A 624 32.54 -0.72 -10.77
C GLU A 624 31.19 -0.03 -10.52
N VAL A 625 31.00 1.18 -11.06
CA VAL A 625 29.68 1.82 -11.05
C VAL A 625 28.77 1.13 -12.06
N VAL A 626 27.72 0.46 -11.57
CA VAL A 626 26.79 -0.34 -12.38
C VAL A 626 25.44 0.34 -12.62
N TYR A 627 25.11 1.36 -11.82
CA TYR A 627 23.90 2.17 -11.98
C TYR A 627 24.07 3.54 -11.30
N GLY A 628 23.28 4.52 -11.76
CA GLY A 628 23.19 5.84 -11.15
C GLY A 628 21.84 6.48 -11.49
N ASP A 629 21.17 7.02 -10.48
CA ASP A 629 19.88 7.70 -10.60
C ASP A 629 19.99 9.09 -10.00
N THR A 630 20.20 10.10 -10.87
CA THR A 630 20.25 11.54 -10.59
C THR A 630 21.29 12.02 -9.57
N ASP A 631 21.18 11.57 -8.33
CA ASP A 631 21.95 11.94 -7.15
C ASP A 631 22.61 10.72 -6.48
N SER A 632 22.23 9.51 -6.88
CA SER A 632 22.73 8.26 -6.31
C SER A 632 23.65 7.47 -7.25
N LEU A 633 24.62 6.75 -6.67
CA LEU A 633 25.58 5.88 -7.35
C LEU A 633 25.56 4.48 -6.74
N PHE A 634 25.53 3.47 -7.61
CA PHE A 634 25.49 2.06 -7.27
C PHE A 634 26.83 1.44 -7.65
N VAL A 635 27.64 1.09 -6.66
CA VAL A 635 29.02 0.65 -6.84
C VAL A 635 29.16 -0.82 -6.48
N TYR A 636 29.45 -1.65 -7.47
CA TYR A 636 29.64 -3.08 -7.30
C TYR A 636 31.05 -3.42 -6.83
N LEU A 637 31.15 -4.24 -5.78
CA LEU A 637 32.40 -4.69 -5.18
C LEU A 637 32.52 -6.22 -5.26
N LYS A 638 32.95 -6.73 -6.42
CA LYS A 638 33.03 -8.18 -6.70
C LYS A 638 33.91 -8.90 -5.68
N GLY A 639 33.35 -9.94 -5.04
CA GLY A 639 34.09 -10.84 -4.13
C GLY A 639 34.54 -10.25 -2.79
N ARG A 640 34.11 -9.02 -2.46
CA ARG A 640 34.36 -8.37 -1.17
C ARG A 640 33.35 -8.81 -0.11
N THR A 641 33.77 -8.85 1.15
CA THR A 641 32.88 -9.11 2.29
C THR A 641 32.03 -7.87 2.63
N LYS A 642 30.91 -8.07 3.33
CA LYS A 642 30.10 -6.97 3.87
C LYS A 642 30.95 -5.93 4.62
N ASP A 643 31.82 -6.36 5.53
CA ASP A 643 32.56 -5.41 6.39
C ASP A 643 33.52 -4.53 5.60
N ARG A 644 34.30 -5.12 4.69
CA ARG A 644 35.15 -4.37 3.75
C ARG A 644 34.36 -3.44 2.83
N ALA A 645 33.15 -3.81 2.45
CA ALA A 645 32.29 -2.96 1.64
C ALA A 645 31.89 -1.68 2.41
N PHE A 646 31.62 -1.76 3.72
CA PHE A 646 31.42 -0.57 4.55
C PHE A 646 32.66 0.34 4.59
N ASP A 647 33.86 -0.23 4.80
CA ASP A 647 35.11 0.56 4.84
C ASP A 647 35.36 1.31 3.51
N ILE A 648 35.21 0.60 2.38
CA ILE A 648 35.38 1.17 1.04
C ILE A 648 34.32 2.23 0.77
N GLY A 649 33.07 1.99 1.16
CA GLY A 649 31.98 2.96 0.97
C GLY A 649 32.22 4.27 1.71
N GLU A 650 32.69 4.22 2.95
CA GLU A 650 33.05 5.40 3.73
C GLU A 650 34.25 6.14 3.14
N GLU A 651 35.26 5.41 2.66
CA GLU A 651 36.43 5.99 2.00
C GLU A 651 36.06 6.71 0.70
N ILE A 652 35.24 6.10 -0.15
CA ILE A 652 34.74 6.71 -1.40
C ILE A 652 33.95 7.97 -1.06
N ALA A 653 33.00 7.90 -0.12
CA ALA A 653 32.18 9.04 0.27
C ALA A 653 33.02 10.23 0.75
N LYS A 654 34.05 9.98 1.56
CA LYS A 654 34.98 11.02 2.05
C LYS A 654 35.81 11.62 0.92
N THR A 655 36.35 10.78 0.04
CA THR A 655 37.23 11.22 -1.06
C THR A 655 36.45 12.07 -2.07
N VAL A 656 35.26 11.62 -2.49
CA VAL A 656 34.40 12.38 -3.41
C VAL A 656 33.92 13.69 -2.77
N THR A 657 33.58 13.68 -1.47
CA THR A 657 33.18 14.91 -0.77
C THR A 657 34.30 15.95 -0.77
N ASN A 658 35.55 15.56 -0.50
CA ASN A 658 36.69 16.48 -0.47
C ASN A 658 37.04 17.08 -1.84
N MET A 659 36.63 16.45 -2.95
CA MET A 659 36.83 16.96 -4.30
C MET A 659 35.85 18.09 -4.68
N ASN A 660 34.73 18.21 -3.94
CA ASN A 660 33.64 19.12 -4.28
C ASN A 660 33.62 20.37 -3.38
N PRO A 661 33.11 21.51 -3.89
CA PRO A 661 32.93 22.71 -3.09
C PRO A 661 31.88 22.50 -1.98
N ARG A 662 32.06 23.16 -0.84
CA ARG A 662 31.06 23.13 0.25
C ARG A 662 29.75 23.83 -0.22
N PRO A 663 28.55 23.31 0.08
CA PRO A 663 28.24 22.18 0.98
C PRO A 663 28.01 20.83 0.28
N VAL A 664 28.43 20.64 -0.97
CA VAL A 664 28.19 19.39 -1.72
C VAL A 664 28.88 18.21 -1.02
N LYS A 665 28.07 17.23 -0.56
CA LYS A 665 28.55 16.09 0.23
C LYS A 665 27.94 14.79 -0.26
N LEU A 666 28.81 13.81 -0.52
CA LEU A 666 28.41 12.44 -0.81
C LEU A 666 28.26 11.66 0.49
N LYS A 667 27.17 10.92 0.64
CA LYS A 667 26.88 10.10 1.82
C LYS A 667 26.86 8.63 1.42
N PHE A 668 27.50 7.80 2.22
CA PHE A 668 27.28 6.36 2.17
C PHE A 668 26.02 6.00 2.95
N GLU A 669 25.07 5.36 2.28
CA GLU A 669 23.76 5.07 2.86
C GLU A 669 23.63 3.64 3.34
N LYS A 670 23.98 2.68 2.49
CA LYS A 670 23.71 1.25 2.72
C LYS A 670 24.48 0.36 1.75
N VAL A 671 24.50 -0.93 2.07
CA VAL A 671 25.01 -2.01 1.21
C VAL A 671 23.85 -2.93 0.85
N TYR A 672 23.70 -3.28 -0.43
CA TYR A 672 22.85 -4.38 -0.86
C TYR A 672 23.63 -5.69 -0.96
N LEU A 673 23.11 -6.76 -0.37
CA LEU A 673 23.69 -8.10 -0.42
C LEU A 673 22.63 -9.21 -0.16
N PRO A 674 22.13 -9.91 -1.18
CA PRO A 674 22.31 -9.69 -2.62
C PRO A 674 21.32 -8.64 -3.19
N CYS A 675 21.43 -8.36 -4.49
CA CYS A 675 20.60 -7.37 -5.21
C CYS A 675 20.23 -7.83 -6.64
N VAL A 676 19.10 -7.37 -7.16
CA VAL A 676 18.72 -7.44 -8.57
C VAL A 676 18.46 -6.03 -9.10
N LEU A 677 19.17 -5.66 -10.16
CA LEU A 677 18.90 -4.45 -10.94
C LEU A 677 18.13 -4.86 -12.20
N LEU A 678 16.92 -4.32 -12.40
CA LEU A 678 16.06 -4.69 -13.53
C LEU A 678 16.04 -3.65 -14.65
N ALA A 679 15.79 -2.40 -14.27
CA ALA A 679 15.66 -1.28 -15.19
C ALA A 679 15.80 0.03 -14.40
N LYS A 680 15.82 1.16 -15.11
CA LYS A 680 15.81 2.49 -14.49
C LYS A 680 14.68 2.58 -13.44
N LYS A 681 15.04 2.96 -12.21
CA LYS A 681 14.14 3.10 -11.05
C LYS A 681 13.43 1.79 -10.65
N ARG A 682 13.96 0.63 -11.06
CA ARG A 682 13.41 -0.70 -10.75
C ARG A 682 14.52 -1.64 -10.28
N TYR A 683 14.60 -1.83 -8.96
CA TYR A 683 15.60 -2.68 -8.33
C TYR A 683 15.13 -3.18 -6.97
N VAL A 684 15.73 -4.28 -6.51
CA VAL A 684 15.38 -4.92 -5.24
C VAL A 684 16.60 -5.58 -4.61
N GLY A 685 16.72 -5.54 -3.29
CA GLY A 685 17.85 -6.15 -2.60
C GLY A 685 17.65 -6.25 -1.09
N PHE A 686 18.51 -7.04 -0.46
CA PHE A 686 18.66 -7.05 0.99
C PHE A 686 19.60 -5.95 1.42
N LYS A 687 19.05 -4.95 2.12
CA LYS A 687 19.76 -3.76 2.57
C LYS A 687 20.36 -3.99 3.96
N TYR A 688 21.59 -3.51 4.13
CA TYR A 688 22.27 -3.37 5.41
C TYR A 688 22.66 -1.91 5.59
N GLU A 689 22.19 -1.28 6.66
CA GLU A 689 22.50 0.12 7.00
C GLU A 689 23.67 0.23 7.98
N SER A 690 23.96 -0.84 8.72
CA SER A 690 25.07 -0.87 9.67
C SER A 690 25.88 -2.16 9.57
N ARG A 691 27.16 -2.08 9.97
CA ARG A 691 28.06 -3.24 10.05
C ARG A 691 27.52 -4.34 10.96
N ASN A 692 26.91 -3.96 12.08
CA ASN A 692 26.44 -4.90 13.10
C ASN A 692 25.06 -5.50 12.79
N GLN A 693 24.38 -5.02 11.74
CA GLN A 693 23.09 -5.57 11.33
C GLN A 693 23.26 -7.00 10.80
N THR A 694 22.61 -7.96 11.47
CA THR A 694 22.61 -9.38 11.12
C THR A 694 21.47 -9.72 10.14
N GLU A 695 20.24 -9.33 10.47
CA GLU A 695 19.08 -9.51 9.61
C GLU A 695 18.94 -8.35 8.61
N PRO A 696 18.90 -8.62 7.29
CA PRO A 696 18.71 -7.58 6.30
C PRO A 696 17.26 -7.08 6.23
N ASP A 697 17.09 -5.83 5.82
CA ASP A 697 15.78 -5.36 5.38
C ASP A 697 15.58 -5.61 3.89
N PHE A 698 14.38 -6.06 3.53
CA PHE A 698 13.97 -6.16 2.14
C PHE A 698 13.62 -4.76 1.59
N ASP A 699 14.41 -4.24 0.66
CA ASP A 699 14.18 -2.96 0.00
C ASP A 699 13.89 -3.16 -1.48
N ALA A 700 12.71 -2.71 -1.91
CA ALA A 700 12.23 -2.81 -3.27
C ALA A 700 11.83 -1.42 -3.77
N LYS A 701 12.29 -1.06 -4.97
CA LYS A 701 11.98 0.21 -5.65
C LYS A 701 11.38 -0.06 -7.02
N GLY A 702 10.20 0.49 -7.29
CA GLY A 702 9.55 0.49 -8.60
C GLY A 702 9.06 -0.87 -9.14
N ILE A 703 9.34 -1.97 -8.44
CA ILE A 703 8.82 -3.31 -8.76
C ILE A 703 7.43 -3.54 -8.15
N GLU A 704 6.77 -4.60 -8.59
CA GLU A 704 5.35 -4.86 -8.32
C GLU A 704 5.05 -5.03 -6.82
N THR A 705 5.98 -5.56 -6.01
CA THR A 705 5.89 -5.62 -4.54
C THR A 705 5.52 -4.30 -3.83
N VAL A 706 5.89 -3.13 -4.37
CA VAL A 706 5.60 -1.82 -3.75
C VAL A 706 4.55 -1.00 -4.51
N ARG A 707 4.16 -1.45 -5.70
CA ARG A 707 3.19 -0.74 -6.54
C ARG A 707 1.77 -1.09 -6.16
N ARG A 708 0.84 -0.15 -6.34
CA ARG A 708 -0.58 -0.27 -5.94
C ARG A 708 -1.54 -0.53 -7.11
N ASP A 709 -1.03 -0.78 -8.30
CA ASP A 709 -1.82 -1.04 -9.50
C ASP A 709 -2.03 -2.54 -9.79
N GLY A 710 -1.27 -3.40 -9.10
CA GLY A 710 -1.40 -4.86 -9.10
C GLY A 710 -2.33 -5.40 -8.01
N THR A 711 -2.19 -6.68 -7.70
CA THR A 711 -2.96 -7.35 -6.64
C THR A 711 -2.11 -7.56 -5.37
N PRO A 712 -2.72 -7.66 -4.17
CA PRO A 712 -1.98 -8.10 -3.00
C PRO A 712 -1.31 -9.46 -3.20
N ALA A 713 -1.97 -10.43 -3.84
CA ALA A 713 -1.42 -11.75 -4.13
C ALA A 713 -0.07 -11.66 -4.88
N GLU A 714 -0.02 -10.82 -5.92
CA GLU A 714 1.21 -10.56 -6.69
C GLU A 714 2.34 -10.04 -5.80
N GLN A 715 2.08 -9.00 -4.99
CA GLN A 715 3.07 -8.44 -4.07
C GLN A 715 3.62 -9.50 -3.11
N LYS A 716 2.72 -10.30 -2.53
CA LYS A 716 3.05 -11.34 -1.55
C LYS A 716 3.91 -12.45 -2.16
N ILE A 717 3.49 -12.95 -3.32
CA ILE A 717 4.15 -14.06 -4.02
C ILE A 717 5.53 -13.62 -4.53
N GLU A 718 5.62 -12.45 -5.15
CA GLU A 718 6.88 -11.91 -5.66
C GLU A 718 7.89 -11.64 -4.55
N GLU A 719 7.48 -11.00 -3.45
CA GLU A 719 8.35 -10.75 -2.30
C GLU A 719 8.89 -12.06 -1.71
N LYS A 720 8.02 -13.07 -1.53
CA LYS A 720 8.41 -14.36 -0.97
C LYS A 720 9.37 -15.11 -1.89
N ALA A 721 9.10 -15.12 -3.20
CA ALA A 721 9.99 -15.74 -4.19
C ALA A 721 11.38 -15.08 -4.19
N LEU A 722 11.45 -13.75 -4.15
CA LEU A 722 12.70 -13.00 -4.04
C LEU A 722 13.44 -13.27 -2.73
N LYS A 723 12.73 -13.37 -1.60
CA LYS A 723 13.35 -13.70 -0.31
C LYS A 723 13.93 -15.12 -0.27
N ILE A 724 13.26 -16.09 -0.89
CA ILE A 724 13.81 -17.45 -1.04
C ILE A 724 15.09 -17.37 -1.87
N LEU A 725 15.06 -16.69 -3.03
CA LEU A 725 16.23 -16.49 -3.88
C LEU A 725 17.38 -15.83 -3.12
N PHE A 726 17.14 -14.74 -2.38
CA PHE A 726 18.20 -14.00 -1.70
C PHE A 726 18.80 -14.70 -0.50
N ARG A 727 18.05 -15.60 0.16
CA ARG A 727 18.54 -16.34 1.33
C ARG A 727 19.24 -17.64 0.96
N THR A 728 18.78 -18.30 -0.09
CA THR A 728 19.22 -19.68 -0.41
C THR A 728 19.98 -19.78 -1.72
N SER A 729 19.82 -18.81 -2.62
CA SER A 729 20.22 -18.89 -4.04
C SER A 729 19.68 -20.13 -4.78
N ASP A 730 18.65 -20.80 -4.24
CA ASP A 730 18.13 -22.07 -4.74
C ASP A 730 16.83 -21.88 -5.55
N LEU A 731 16.93 -22.11 -6.85
CA LEU A 731 15.84 -21.99 -7.81
C LEU A 731 14.83 -23.15 -7.72
N SER A 732 15.22 -24.33 -7.21
CA SER A 732 14.28 -25.44 -7.01
C SER A 732 13.27 -25.11 -5.91
N GLN A 733 13.70 -24.44 -4.83
CA GLN A 733 12.81 -23.96 -3.78
C GLN A 733 11.85 -22.88 -4.30
N VAL A 734 12.35 -21.96 -5.12
CA VAL A 734 11.50 -20.93 -5.77
C VAL A 734 10.48 -21.57 -6.70
N LYS A 735 10.90 -22.53 -7.54
CA LYS A 735 10.01 -23.27 -8.46
C LYS A 735 8.91 -23.99 -7.70
N SER A 736 9.29 -24.77 -6.67
CA SER A 736 8.32 -25.52 -5.84
C SER A 736 7.31 -24.58 -5.18
N TYR A 737 7.77 -23.46 -4.61
CA TYR A 737 6.91 -22.44 -4.03
C TYR A 737 5.93 -21.86 -5.06
N PHE A 738 6.42 -21.42 -6.22
CA PHE A 738 5.59 -20.85 -7.29
C PHE A 738 4.54 -21.86 -7.78
N GLN A 739 4.91 -23.12 -8.01
CA GLN A 739 3.99 -24.17 -8.44
C GLN A 739 2.92 -24.45 -7.38
N GLN A 740 3.27 -24.48 -6.09
CA GLN A 740 2.29 -24.63 -5.00
C GLN A 740 1.28 -23.49 -4.98
N GLU A 741 1.72 -22.24 -5.17
CA GLU A 741 0.82 -21.08 -5.24
C GLU A 741 -0.09 -21.14 -6.47
N CYS A 742 0.45 -21.47 -7.65
CA CYS A 742 -0.37 -21.70 -8.86
C CYS A 742 -1.41 -22.80 -8.63
N GLU A 743 -1.06 -23.88 -7.93
CA GLU A 743 -2.00 -24.96 -7.62
C GLU A 743 -3.12 -24.50 -6.68
N LYS A 744 -2.80 -23.71 -5.64
CA LYS A 744 -3.80 -23.10 -4.74
C LYS A 744 -4.78 -22.20 -5.49
N ILE A 745 -4.26 -21.38 -6.42
CA ILE A 745 -5.06 -20.47 -7.26
C ILE A 745 -5.98 -21.27 -8.18
N MET A 746 -5.44 -22.28 -8.89
CA MET A 746 -6.24 -23.15 -9.75
C MET A 746 -7.30 -23.94 -8.97
N LYS A 747 -7.02 -24.38 -7.74
CA LYS A 747 -8.02 -25.05 -6.85
C LYS A 747 -9.04 -24.10 -6.24
N GLY A 748 -8.78 -22.79 -6.23
CA GLY A 748 -9.66 -21.78 -5.64
C GLY A 748 -9.56 -21.73 -4.13
N SER A 749 -8.52 -22.35 -3.56
CA SER A 749 -8.16 -22.24 -2.15
C SER A 749 -7.34 -20.96 -1.94
N VAL A 750 -7.96 -19.83 -2.25
CA VAL A 750 -7.41 -18.48 -2.05
C VAL A 750 -8.45 -17.54 -1.45
N SER A 751 -7.98 -16.45 -0.84
CA SER A 751 -8.83 -15.35 -0.38
C SER A 751 -9.14 -14.42 -1.54
N VAL A 752 -10.41 -14.05 -1.73
CA VAL A 752 -10.82 -13.12 -2.79
C VAL A 752 -10.16 -11.75 -2.61
N GLN A 753 -9.98 -11.31 -1.37
CA GLN A 753 -9.35 -10.03 -1.05
C GLN A 753 -7.95 -9.88 -1.67
N ASP A 754 -7.19 -10.97 -1.72
CA ASP A 754 -5.83 -10.96 -2.26
C ASP A 754 -5.79 -10.75 -3.78
N PHE A 755 -6.92 -10.92 -4.48
CA PHE A 755 -7.05 -10.79 -5.93
C PHE A 755 -7.83 -9.54 -6.37
N CYS A 756 -8.21 -8.68 -5.43
CA CYS A 756 -8.84 -7.40 -5.70
C CYS A 756 -7.80 -6.40 -6.24
N PHE A 757 -8.05 -5.86 -7.44
CA PHE A 757 -7.41 -4.63 -7.90
C PHE A 757 -8.07 -3.44 -7.23
N ALA A 758 -7.33 -2.36 -6.96
CA ALA A 758 -7.88 -1.11 -6.42
C ALA A 758 -7.27 0.09 -7.17
N LYS A 759 -8.02 0.65 -8.14
CA LYS A 759 -7.55 1.74 -9.01
C LYS A 759 -8.32 3.03 -8.78
N GLU A 760 -7.61 4.15 -8.86
CA GLU A 760 -8.20 5.48 -8.72
C GLU A 760 -9.13 5.80 -9.89
N VAL A 761 -10.37 6.18 -9.57
CA VAL A 761 -11.37 6.58 -10.53
C VAL A 761 -11.46 8.11 -10.56
N LYS A 762 -11.37 8.68 -11.75
CA LYS A 762 -11.37 10.12 -12.03
C LYS A 762 -12.47 10.45 -13.03
N LEU A 763 -13.73 10.25 -12.61
CA LEU A 763 -14.91 10.50 -13.44
C LEU A 763 -14.89 11.95 -13.99
N GLY A 764 -15.24 12.09 -15.28
CA GLY A 764 -15.20 13.36 -16.01
C GLY A 764 -13.83 13.76 -16.59
N THR A 765 -12.80 12.91 -16.49
CA THR A 765 -11.48 13.15 -17.14
C THR A 765 -11.13 12.15 -18.24
N TYR A 766 -11.92 11.09 -18.38
CA TYR A 766 -11.69 10.05 -19.38
C TYR A 766 -12.20 10.51 -20.75
N SER A 767 -11.50 10.10 -21.81
CA SER A 767 -11.89 10.41 -23.19
C SER A 767 -13.05 9.52 -23.66
N ASP A 768 -13.98 10.07 -24.42
CA ASP A 768 -15.10 9.32 -25.01
C ASP A 768 -14.69 8.36 -26.15
N LYS A 769 -13.42 8.41 -26.59
CA LYS A 769 -12.90 7.66 -27.74
C LYS A 769 -12.64 6.16 -27.46
N GLY A 770 -12.83 5.68 -26.24
CA GLY A 770 -12.56 4.29 -25.86
C GLY A 770 -13.24 3.86 -24.57
N PRO A 771 -13.24 2.55 -24.25
CA PRO A 771 -13.85 2.06 -23.03
C PRO A 771 -13.11 2.62 -21.81
N PRO A 772 -13.83 3.10 -20.78
CA PRO A 772 -13.21 3.63 -19.59
C PRO A 772 -12.52 2.51 -18.80
N PRO A 773 -11.64 2.84 -17.83
CA PRO A 773 -11.05 1.83 -16.95
C PRO A 773 -12.14 1.01 -16.21
N PRO A 774 -11.88 -0.27 -15.86
CA PRO A 774 -12.88 -1.13 -15.23
C PRO A 774 -13.53 -0.54 -13.96
N GLY A 775 -12.74 0.11 -13.11
CA GLY A 775 -13.26 0.77 -11.92
C GLY A 775 -14.30 1.87 -12.24
N ALA A 776 -14.09 2.63 -13.32
CA ALA A 776 -15.04 3.64 -13.76
C ALA A 776 -16.33 3.02 -14.31
N LEU A 777 -16.24 1.89 -15.05
CA LEU A 777 -17.42 1.17 -15.55
C LEU A 777 -18.28 0.65 -14.38
N ILE A 778 -17.65 0.05 -13.37
CA ILE A 778 -18.34 -0.46 -12.17
C ILE A 778 -19.02 0.69 -11.43
N SER A 779 -18.35 1.84 -11.30
CA SER A 779 -18.94 3.03 -10.72
C SER A 779 -20.13 3.55 -11.53
N THR A 780 -20.04 3.59 -12.86
CA THR A 780 -21.18 4.00 -13.71
C THR A 780 -22.36 3.04 -13.58
N LYS A 781 -22.12 1.73 -13.48
CA LYS A 781 -23.19 0.74 -13.22
C LYS A 781 -23.87 1.01 -11.87
N ARG A 782 -23.09 1.24 -10.82
CA ARG A 782 -23.62 1.61 -9.49
C ARG A 782 -24.40 2.92 -9.52
N MET A 783 -23.93 3.92 -10.27
CA MET A 783 -24.63 5.20 -10.42
C MET A 783 -25.97 5.09 -11.18
N LEU A 784 -26.10 4.12 -12.09
CA LEU A 784 -27.37 3.84 -12.77
C LEU A 784 -28.38 3.17 -11.85
N GLU A 785 -27.90 2.34 -10.92
CA GLU A 785 -28.72 1.71 -9.88
C GLU A 785 -29.09 2.72 -8.77
N ASP A 786 -28.13 3.55 -8.36
CA ASP A 786 -28.27 4.61 -7.36
C ASP A 786 -27.38 5.80 -7.70
N ALA A 787 -27.99 6.93 -8.06
CA ALA A 787 -27.28 8.15 -8.44
C ALA A 787 -26.36 8.69 -7.34
N ARG A 788 -26.64 8.45 -6.05
CA ARG A 788 -25.80 8.89 -4.92
C ARG A 788 -24.60 7.97 -4.66
N ALA A 789 -24.52 6.81 -5.33
CA ALA A 789 -23.36 5.92 -5.27
C ALA A 789 -22.18 6.39 -6.16
N GLU A 790 -22.12 7.69 -6.51
CA GLU A 790 -20.99 8.28 -7.26
C GLU A 790 -19.71 8.24 -6.39
N PRO A 791 -18.61 7.66 -6.90
CA PRO A 791 -17.34 7.68 -6.18
C PRO A 791 -16.74 9.08 -6.16
N GLN A 792 -16.06 9.42 -5.07
CA GLN A 792 -15.35 10.68 -4.94
C GLN A 792 -14.16 10.75 -5.90
N TYR A 793 -13.74 11.97 -6.27
CA TYR A 793 -12.63 12.15 -7.21
C TYR A 793 -11.32 11.55 -6.67
N GLY A 794 -10.76 10.57 -7.40
CA GLY A 794 -9.55 9.86 -7.00
C GLY A 794 -9.79 8.80 -5.92
N GLU A 795 -11.04 8.40 -5.69
CA GLU A 795 -11.39 7.24 -4.88
C GLU A 795 -10.92 5.95 -5.57
N ARG A 796 -10.48 4.96 -4.77
CA ARG A 796 -10.01 3.68 -5.28
C ARG A 796 -11.14 2.66 -5.28
N VAL A 797 -11.60 2.28 -6.46
CA VAL A 797 -12.70 1.33 -6.61
C VAL A 797 -12.13 -0.09 -6.76
N PRO A 798 -12.49 -1.02 -5.86
CA PRO A 798 -12.02 -2.39 -5.93
C PRO A 798 -12.77 -3.21 -6.99
N TYR A 799 -12.06 -4.08 -7.71
CA TYR A 799 -12.67 -5.02 -8.67
C TYR A 799 -11.87 -6.31 -8.80
N VAL A 800 -12.53 -7.37 -9.26
CA VAL A 800 -11.96 -8.69 -9.53
C VAL A 800 -12.24 -9.11 -10.96
N VAL A 801 -11.43 -10.03 -11.49
CA VAL A 801 -11.58 -10.55 -12.86
C VAL A 801 -12.13 -11.97 -12.80
N ILE A 802 -13.32 -12.16 -13.37
CA ILE A 802 -14.00 -13.46 -13.42
C ILE A 802 -13.77 -14.19 -14.74
N THR A 803 -14.03 -15.50 -14.72
CA THR A 803 -14.05 -16.33 -15.93
C THR A 803 -15.15 -15.86 -16.86
N GLY A 804 -14.82 -15.63 -18.14
CA GLY A 804 -15.78 -15.22 -19.17
C GLY A 804 -15.76 -16.16 -20.38
N ALA A 805 -16.68 -15.94 -21.32
CA ALA A 805 -16.69 -16.67 -22.58
C ALA A 805 -15.37 -16.49 -23.36
N PRO A 806 -14.96 -17.47 -24.19
CA PRO A 806 -13.78 -17.33 -25.04
C PRO A 806 -13.84 -16.04 -25.87
N GLY A 807 -12.77 -15.25 -25.84
CA GLY A 807 -12.70 -13.96 -26.56
C GLY A 807 -13.39 -12.77 -25.88
N ALA A 808 -14.01 -12.95 -24.70
CA ALA A 808 -14.59 -11.85 -23.94
C ALA A 808 -13.53 -10.79 -23.59
N ARG A 809 -13.87 -9.51 -23.73
CA ARG A 809 -12.97 -8.40 -23.40
C ARG A 809 -12.73 -8.37 -21.90
N LEU A 810 -11.52 -7.99 -21.47
CA LEU A 810 -11.16 -7.93 -20.06
C LEU A 810 -12.14 -7.08 -19.24
N ILE A 811 -12.58 -5.95 -19.80
CA ILE A 811 -13.47 -5.01 -19.12
C ILE A 811 -14.83 -5.64 -18.78
N ASP A 812 -15.38 -6.48 -19.67
CA ASP A 812 -16.68 -7.14 -19.49
C ASP A 812 -16.62 -8.24 -18.42
N ARG A 813 -15.41 -8.69 -18.07
CA ARG A 813 -15.15 -9.70 -17.04
C ARG A 813 -14.77 -9.09 -15.69
N CYS A 814 -14.69 -7.76 -15.60
CA CYS A 814 -14.35 -7.08 -14.37
C CYS A 814 -15.64 -6.80 -13.58
N VAL A 815 -15.74 -7.38 -12.40
CA VAL A 815 -16.92 -7.25 -11.54
C VAL A 815 -16.53 -6.73 -10.17
N ALA A 816 -17.50 -6.18 -9.45
CA ALA A 816 -17.29 -5.79 -8.07
C ALA A 816 -17.12 -7.06 -7.18
N PRO A 817 -16.31 -7.02 -6.10
CA PRO A 817 -16.11 -8.20 -5.26
C PRO A 817 -17.39 -8.78 -4.66
N GLU A 818 -18.41 -7.96 -4.44
CA GLU A 818 -19.73 -8.33 -3.92
C GLU A 818 -20.51 -9.20 -4.92
N GLU A 819 -20.49 -8.82 -6.20
CA GLU A 819 -21.13 -9.56 -7.29
C GLU A 819 -20.54 -10.96 -7.47
N LEU A 820 -19.25 -11.14 -7.15
CA LEU A 820 -18.61 -12.46 -7.10
C LEU A 820 -19.06 -13.30 -5.89
N LEU A 821 -19.34 -12.66 -4.75
CA LEU A 821 -19.75 -13.36 -3.53
C LEU A 821 -21.23 -13.77 -3.55
N GLU A 822 -22.06 -13.00 -4.26
CA GLU A 822 -23.50 -13.27 -4.41
C GLU A 822 -23.78 -14.30 -5.52
N ASN A 823 -23.00 -14.28 -6.60
CA ASN A 823 -23.21 -15.19 -7.73
C ASN A 823 -22.42 -16.50 -7.59
N GLU A 824 -23.13 -17.59 -7.28
CA GLU A 824 -22.52 -18.93 -7.17
C GLU A 824 -21.90 -19.45 -8.49
N HIS A 825 -22.29 -18.88 -9.64
CA HIS A 825 -21.79 -19.27 -10.97
C HIS A 825 -20.55 -18.48 -11.42
N SER A 826 -20.12 -17.48 -10.66
CA SER A 826 -18.97 -16.65 -10.98
C SER A 826 -17.73 -17.15 -10.24
N GLU A 827 -16.61 -17.28 -10.95
CA GLU A 827 -15.34 -17.71 -10.36
C GLU A 827 -14.20 -16.78 -10.83
N LEU A 828 -13.17 -16.65 -9.99
CA LEU A 828 -11.95 -15.94 -10.36
C LEU A 828 -11.27 -16.63 -11.56
N ASP A 829 -10.85 -15.84 -12.54
CA ASP A 829 -10.10 -16.33 -13.69
C ASP A 829 -8.65 -16.64 -13.30
N ALA A 830 -8.43 -17.87 -12.82
CA ALA A 830 -7.12 -18.35 -12.39
C ALA A 830 -6.05 -18.22 -13.49
N GLU A 831 -6.42 -18.48 -14.75
CA GLU A 831 -5.49 -18.40 -15.88
C GLU A 831 -5.07 -16.95 -16.15
N TYR A 832 -6.00 -16.01 -16.10
CA TYR A 832 -5.69 -14.59 -16.21
C TYR A 832 -4.73 -14.13 -15.10
N TYR A 833 -5.04 -14.43 -13.84
CA TYR A 833 -4.18 -14.00 -12.72
C TYR A 833 -2.79 -14.63 -12.79
N ILE A 834 -2.67 -15.91 -13.09
CA ILE A 834 -1.35 -16.55 -13.20
C ILE A 834 -0.58 -15.99 -14.41
N SER A 835 -1.20 -15.97 -15.59
CA SER A 835 -0.50 -15.64 -16.85
C SER A 835 -0.24 -14.15 -17.08
N LYS A 836 -1.12 -13.27 -16.60
CA LYS A 836 -1.04 -11.82 -16.81
C LYS A 836 -0.59 -11.04 -15.58
N ASN A 837 -0.86 -11.54 -14.38
CA ASN A 837 -0.51 -10.84 -13.14
C ASN A 837 0.75 -11.40 -12.48
N LEU A 838 0.92 -12.74 -12.37
CA LEU A 838 2.07 -13.33 -11.66
C LEU A 838 3.30 -13.61 -12.53
N ILE A 839 3.12 -14.22 -13.71
CA ILE A 839 4.25 -14.63 -14.55
C ILE A 839 5.08 -13.43 -15.03
N PRO A 840 4.51 -12.33 -15.58
CA PRO A 840 5.31 -11.23 -16.13
C PRO A 840 6.28 -10.52 -15.16
N PRO A 841 5.94 -10.21 -13.89
CA PRO A 841 6.90 -9.65 -12.93
C PRO A 841 7.99 -10.66 -12.55
N LEU A 842 7.61 -11.91 -12.24
CA LEU A 842 8.57 -12.94 -11.88
C LEU A 842 9.53 -13.24 -13.03
N GLU A 843 9.02 -13.33 -14.27
CA GLU A 843 9.81 -13.60 -15.46
C GLU A 843 10.86 -12.50 -15.72
N ARG A 844 10.52 -11.21 -15.51
CA ARG A 844 11.48 -10.11 -15.61
C ARG A 844 12.67 -10.25 -14.65
N ILE A 845 12.42 -10.75 -13.44
CA ILE A 845 13.46 -10.97 -12.42
C ILE A 845 14.24 -12.24 -12.75
N PHE A 846 13.56 -13.37 -12.87
CA PHE A 846 14.18 -14.69 -12.95
C PHE A 846 14.87 -14.94 -14.30
N ASN A 847 14.48 -14.23 -15.36
CA ASN A 847 15.26 -14.24 -16.59
C ASN A 847 16.67 -13.66 -16.38
N LEU A 848 16.86 -12.65 -15.51
CA LEU A 848 18.20 -12.12 -15.14
C LEU A 848 19.05 -13.11 -14.36
N VAL A 849 18.41 -14.13 -13.80
CA VAL A 849 19.07 -15.24 -13.08
C VAL A 849 19.26 -16.45 -14.01
N GLY A 850 18.55 -16.52 -15.14
CA GLY A 850 18.57 -17.64 -16.10
C GLY A 850 17.36 -18.60 -16.02
N ALA A 851 16.39 -18.36 -15.13
CA ALA A 851 15.23 -19.23 -14.89
C ALA A 851 13.98 -18.83 -15.70
N ASN A 852 13.22 -19.81 -16.22
CA ASN A 852 12.02 -19.59 -17.03
C ASN A 852 10.74 -19.93 -16.24
N VAL A 853 10.10 -18.90 -15.70
CA VAL A 853 8.90 -19.05 -14.85
C VAL A 853 7.70 -19.60 -15.61
N ARG A 854 7.56 -19.26 -16.91
CA ARG A 854 6.46 -19.77 -17.75
C ARG A 854 6.56 -21.27 -17.94
N SER A 855 7.76 -21.79 -18.18
CA SER A 855 7.99 -23.24 -18.30
C SER A 855 7.57 -23.98 -17.02
N TRP A 856 7.85 -23.42 -15.84
CA TRP A 856 7.44 -24.01 -14.57
C TRP A 856 5.93 -24.13 -14.43
N TYR A 857 5.16 -23.20 -15.00
CA TYR A 857 3.70 -23.27 -15.03
C TYR A 857 3.18 -24.26 -16.07
N ASP A 858 3.81 -24.34 -17.24
CA ASP A 858 3.40 -25.24 -18.33
C ASP A 858 3.65 -26.72 -18.01
N GLU A 859 4.68 -27.02 -17.23
CA GLU A 859 4.95 -28.37 -16.68
C GLU A 859 3.85 -28.84 -15.69
N MET A 860 3.08 -27.93 -15.10
CA MET A 860 2.08 -28.30 -14.10
C MET A 860 0.85 -28.97 -14.74
N PRO A 861 0.25 -29.98 -14.08
CA PRO A 861 -1.05 -30.50 -14.49
C PRO A 861 -2.11 -29.40 -14.35
N LYS A 862 -2.78 -29.05 -15.44
CA LYS A 862 -3.85 -28.04 -15.42
C LYS A 862 -5.07 -28.64 -14.72
N VAL A 863 -5.44 -28.05 -13.58
CA VAL A 863 -6.59 -28.50 -12.78
C VAL A 863 -7.86 -27.89 -13.37
N GLN A 864 -8.69 -28.70 -14.02
CA GLN A 864 -10.05 -28.29 -14.37
C GLN A 864 -10.97 -28.49 -13.16
N ARG A 865 -11.59 -27.40 -12.69
CA ARG A 865 -12.62 -27.49 -11.64
C ARG A 865 -13.90 -28.05 -12.24
N ILE A 866 -14.34 -29.20 -11.73
CA ILE A 866 -15.67 -29.72 -12.02
C ILE A 866 -16.64 -29.04 -11.05
N ARG A 867 -17.54 -28.20 -11.58
CA ARG A 867 -18.61 -27.60 -10.80
C ARG A 867 -19.56 -28.68 -10.31
N ARG A 868 -19.90 -28.64 -9.02
CA ARG A 868 -20.99 -29.44 -8.46
C ARG A 868 -22.24 -28.57 -8.51
N VAL A 869 -22.99 -28.68 -9.61
CA VAL A 869 -24.27 -27.98 -9.75
C VAL A 869 -25.26 -28.61 -8.77
N ASP A 870 -25.95 -27.78 -7.99
CA ASP A 870 -26.96 -28.23 -7.03
C ASP A 870 -28.03 -29.09 -7.70
N ALA A 871 -28.32 -30.24 -7.09
CA ALA A 871 -29.28 -31.22 -7.60
C ALA A 871 -30.76 -30.81 -7.39
N ASN A 872 -31.05 -29.67 -6.76
CA ASN A 872 -32.39 -29.34 -6.24
C ASN A 872 -33.14 -28.20 -6.97
N LEU A 873 -32.95 -28.04 -8.28
CA LEU A 873 -33.81 -27.17 -9.11
C LEU A 873 -35.12 -27.84 -9.56
N GLN A 874 -35.70 -28.72 -8.73
CA GLN A 874 -37.06 -29.19 -8.93
C GLN A 874 -37.94 -28.85 -7.71
N LEU A 875 -38.91 -27.96 -7.99
CA LEU A 875 -40.20 -27.79 -7.31
C LEU A 875 -40.19 -27.09 -5.93
N GLN A 876 -40.17 -25.76 -5.95
CA GLN A 876 -41.09 -24.99 -5.11
C GLN A 876 -42.04 -24.21 -6.01
N GLY A 877 -43.34 -24.50 -5.87
CA GLY A 877 -44.40 -24.07 -6.78
C GLY A 877 -44.55 -22.55 -6.86
N ARG A 878 -44.05 -21.97 -7.96
CA ARG A 878 -44.55 -20.70 -8.49
C ARG A 878 -45.21 -20.94 -9.85
N SER A 879 -46.38 -20.32 -9.96
CA SER A 879 -47.38 -20.42 -11.01
C SER A 879 -46.82 -20.33 -12.43
N LYS A 880 -47.44 -21.12 -13.33
CA LYS A 880 -47.20 -21.13 -14.77
C LYS A 880 -47.42 -19.74 -15.36
N GLY A 881 -46.34 -19.06 -15.70
CA GLY A 881 -46.38 -17.80 -16.45
C GLY A 881 -44.97 -17.30 -16.78
N LEU A 882 -44.54 -17.57 -18.01
CA LEU A 882 -43.47 -16.87 -18.75
C LEU A 882 -42.12 -16.68 -18.03
N THR A 883 -41.24 -17.67 -18.09
CA THR A 883 -39.78 -17.44 -18.20
C THR A 883 -39.13 -18.54 -19.03
N ILE A 884 -38.37 -18.10 -20.03
CA ILE A 884 -37.63 -18.95 -20.98
C ILE A 884 -36.47 -19.63 -20.24
N ASN A 885 -36.31 -20.93 -20.49
CA ASN A 885 -35.24 -21.80 -20.02
C ASN A 885 -33.85 -21.15 -20.11
N GLN A 886 -33.24 -20.77 -18.98
CA GLN A 886 -31.78 -20.69 -18.85
C GLN A 886 -31.26 -21.95 -18.16
N LYS A 887 -31.27 -23.07 -18.89
CA LYS A 887 -30.49 -24.26 -18.50
C LYS A 887 -29.14 -24.18 -19.22
N THR A 888 -28.08 -23.86 -18.50
CA THR A 888 -26.70 -23.83 -19.04
C THR A 888 -26.26 -25.23 -19.47
N ILE A 889 -25.35 -25.33 -20.47
CA ILE A 889 -24.74 -26.61 -20.93
C ILE A 889 -24.16 -27.43 -19.77
N GLU A 890 -23.68 -26.76 -18.71
CA GLU A 890 -23.17 -27.39 -17.49
C GLU A 890 -24.22 -28.26 -16.77
N SER A 891 -25.51 -27.91 -16.86
CA SER A 891 -26.60 -28.72 -16.30
C SER A 891 -26.77 -30.09 -17.00
N TYR A 892 -26.29 -30.20 -18.24
CA TYR A 892 -26.31 -31.43 -19.05
C TYR A 892 -25.04 -32.28 -18.90
N MET A 893 -23.91 -31.70 -18.45
CA MET A 893 -22.64 -32.42 -18.22
C MET A 893 -22.54 -32.98 -16.78
N ARG A 894 -23.46 -33.87 -16.41
CA ARG A 894 -23.43 -34.57 -15.11
C ARG A 894 -22.32 -35.62 -15.11
N SER A 895 -21.21 -35.34 -14.42
CA SER A 895 -20.29 -36.40 -13.99
C SER A 895 -20.60 -36.77 -12.54
N SER A 896 -21.31 -37.88 -12.33
CA SER A 896 -21.54 -38.40 -10.98
C SER A 896 -20.24 -39.01 -10.45
N SER A 897 -19.80 -38.56 -9.28
CA SER A 897 -18.66 -39.14 -8.55
C SER A 897 -19.10 -39.46 -7.13
N CYS A 898 -18.61 -40.57 -6.58
CA CYS A 898 -18.96 -40.96 -5.22
C CYS A 898 -18.54 -39.89 -4.21
N LEU A 899 -19.44 -39.48 -3.32
CA LEU A 899 -19.16 -38.45 -2.32
C LEU A 899 -18.11 -38.85 -1.28
N VAL A 900 -17.88 -40.16 -1.09
CA VAL A 900 -16.96 -40.73 -0.09
C VAL A 900 -15.59 -41.05 -0.71
N CYS A 901 -15.53 -41.87 -1.76
CA CYS A 901 -14.26 -42.29 -2.39
C CYS A 901 -13.86 -41.48 -3.64
N LYS A 902 -14.73 -40.60 -4.15
CA LYS A 902 -14.53 -39.79 -5.37
C LYS A 902 -14.36 -40.57 -6.68
N GLU A 903 -14.62 -41.87 -6.68
CA GLU A 903 -14.62 -42.69 -7.90
C GLU A 903 -15.77 -42.29 -8.83
N LYS A 904 -15.54 -42.28 -10.14
CA LYS A 904 -16.57 -41.93 -11.14
C LYS A 904 -17.67 -42.99 -11.14
N LEU A 905 -18.92 -42.55 -11.05
CA LEU A 905 -20.10 -43.42 -11.07
C LEU A 905 -20.62 -43.53 -12.51
N LYS A 906 -20.93 -44.76 -12.94
CA LYS A 906 -21.52 -45.03 -14.27
C LYS A 906 -23.03 -44.81 -14.29
N ILE A 907 -23.66 -44.76 -13.12
CA ILE A 907 -25.11 -44.65 -12.91
C ILE A 907 -25.35 -43.41 -12.04
N GLY A 908 -26.51 -42.75 -12.19
CA GLY A 908 -26.88 -41.51 -11.51
C GLY A 908 -27.15 -41.61 -10.00
N GLY A 909 -26.23 -42.19 -9.24
CA GLY A 909 -26.24 -42.23 -7.76
C GLY A 909 -25.23 -41.28 -7.13
N SER A 910 -25.32 -41.09 -5.81
CA SER A 910 -24.41 -40.22 -5.02
C SER A 910 -23.27 -40.98 -4.33
N ILE A 911 -23.41 -42.31 -4.15
CA ILE A 911 -22.43 -43.19 -3.50
C ILE A 911 -22.17 -44.43 -4.38
N CYS A 912 -20.94 -44.96 -4.38
CA CYS A 912 -20.63 -46.23 -5.05
C CYS A 912 -21.06 -47.44 -4.19
N PRO A 913 -21.34 -48.60 -4.78
CA PRO A 913 -21.74 -49.81 -4.04
C PRO A 913 -20.76 -50.20 -2.92
N LYS A 914 -19.45 -50.00 -3.13
CA LYS A 914 -18.41 -50.28 -2.11
C LYS A 914 -18.59 -49.43 -0.85
N CYS A 915 -18.94 -48.15 -1.01
CA CYS A 915 -19.15 -47.25 0.12
C CYS A 915 -20.55 -47.36 0.74
N ILE A 916 -21.51 -47.98 0.05
CA ILE A 916 -22.81 -48.35 0.63
C ILE A 916 -22.64 -49.59 1.53
N ALA A 917 -21.83 -50.56 1.11
CA ALA A 917 -21.53 -51.75 1.91
C ALA A 917 -20.81 -51.43 3.23
N ASP A 918 -19.92 -50.43 3.24
CA ASP A 918 -19.25 -49.91 4.44
C ASP A 918 -19.93 -48.62 4.96
N GLY A 919 -21.22 -48.76 5.30
CA GLY A 919 -22.08 -47.68 5.79
C GLY A 919 -21.51 -46.90 6.98
N PRO A 920 -21.01 -47.54 8.05
CA PRO A 920 -20.46 -46.84 9.22
C PRO A 920 -19.28 -45.93 8.88
N THR A 921 -18.31 -46.41 8.09
CA THR A 921 -17.13 -45.62 7.72
C THR A 921 -17.49 -44.49 6.75
N ALA A 922 -18.43 -44.75 5.82
CA ALA A 922 -18.96 -43.74 4.93
C ALA A 922 -19.67 -42.61 5.70
N LEU A 923 -20.53 -42.97 6.67
CA LEU A 923 -21.25 -42.03 7.52
C LEU A 923 -20.29 -41.21 8.40
N LEU A 924 -19.27 -41.84 9.00
CA LEU A 924 -18.24 -41.14 9.76
C LEU A 924 -17.47 -40.12 8.89
N LYS A 925 -17.07 -40.50 7.67
CA LYS A 925 -16.37 -39.59 6.74
C LYS A 925 -17.24 -38.40 6.33
N LEU A 926 -18.52 -38.64 6.03
CA LEU A 926 -19.48 -37.59 5.68
C LEU A 926 -19.77 -36.66 6.88
N ARG A 927 -20.01 -37.23 8.06
CA ARG A 927 -20.21 -36.46 9.31
C ARG A 927 -18.98 -35.66 9.69
N SER A 928 -17.79 -36.24 9.60
CA SER A 928 -16.53 -35.53 9.89
C SER A 928 -16.28 -34.38 8.91
N ARG A 929 -16.65 -34.55 7.64
CA ARG A 929 -16.58 -33.49 6.62
C ARG A 929 -17.54 -32.34 6.93
N LEU A 930 -18.79 -32.65 7.27
CA LEU A 930 -19.80 -31.66 7.65
C LEU A 930 -19.42 -30.93 8.95
N ASN A 931 -19.09 -31.67 10.02
CA ASN A 931 -18.61 -31.10 11.29
C ASN A 931 -17.36 -30.23 11.09
N GLY A 932 -16.47 -30.61 10.19
CA GLY A 932 -15.28 -29.83 9.85
C GLY A 932 -15.62 -28.50 9.17
N ALA A 933 -16.64 -28.48 8.31
CA ALA A 933 -17.15 -27.25 7.68
C ALA A 933 -17.89 -26.36 8.70
N GLU A 934 -18.75 -26.95 9.54
CA GLU A 934 -19.48 -26.27 10.61
C GLU A 934 -18.54 -25.61 11.62
N ARG A 935 -17.56 -26.35 12.14
CA ARG A 935 -16.56 -25.81 13.09
C ARG A 935 -15.81 -24.63 12.48
N LYS A 936 -15.38 -24.73 11.22
CA LYS A 936 -14.69 -23.62 10.53
C LYS A 936 -15.55 -22.37 10.42
N PHE A 937 -16.84 -22.53 10.09
CA PHE A 937 -17.77 -21.40 10.02
C PHE A 937 -18.03 -20.80 11.41
N MET A 938 -18.31 -21.63 12.41
CA MET A 938 -18.55 -21.20 13.79
C MET A 938 -17.34 -20.47 14.40
N ASP A 939 -16.11 -20.94 14.13
CA ASP A 939 -14.89 -20.25 14.55
C ASP A 939 -14.80 -18.83 13.96
N LEU A 940 -15.10 -18.66 12.67
CA LEU A 940 -15.10 -17.36 12.01
C LEU A 940 -16.22 -16.46 12.53
N GLN A 941 -17.40 -17.02 12.78
CA GLN A 941 -18.54 -16.30 13.34
C GLN A 941 -18.23 -15.77 14.74
N LYS A 942 -17.60 -16.58 15.61
CA LYS A 942 -17.16 -16.14 16.95
C LYS A 942 -16.17 -14.97 16.89
N ILE A 943 -15.24 -14.99 15.92
CA ILE A 943 -14.30 -13.87 15.71
C ILE A 943 -15.06 -12.60 15.35
N CYS A 944 -16.03 -12.68 14.43
CA CYS A 944 -16.83 -11.52 14.08
C CYS A 944 -17.71 -11.03 15.25
N GLN A 945 -18.29 -11.94 16.03
CA GLN A 945 -19.09 -11.60 17.21
C GLN A 945 -18.25 -10.85 18.25
N GLY A 946 -17.04 -11.32 18.53
CA GLY A 946 -16.10 -10.62 19.41
C GLY A 946 -15.65 -9.26 18.87
N CYS A 947 -15.43 -9.13 17.56
CA CYS A 947 -15.05 -7.87 16.93
C CYS A 947 -16.19 -6.83 16.93
N SER A 948 -17.43 -7.27 16.68
CA SER A 948 -18.60 -6.39 16.61
C SER A 948 -19.23 -6.13 17.99
N GLY A 949 -18.78 -6.80 19.05
CA GLY A 949 -19.37 -6.67 20.39
C GLY A 949 -20.81 -7.17 20.47
N ILE A 950 -21.23 -8.07 19.56
CA ILE A 950 -22.61 -8.58 19.49
C ILE A 950 -22.76 -9.90 20.25
N SER A 951 -23.97 -10.13 20.75
CA SER A 951 -24.31 -11.37 21.46
C SER A 951 -24.11 -12.60 20.56
N PRO A 952 -23.71 -13.77 21.12
CA PRO A 952 -23.60 -15.02 20.36
C PRO A 952 -24.89 -15.45 19.65
N LEU A 953 -26.05 -14.98 20.12
CA LEU A 953 -27.36 -15.26 19.56
C LEU A 953 -27.72 -14.37 18.37
N ASP A 954 -27.05 -13.22 18.22
CA ASP A 954 -27.36 -12.25 17.18
C ASP A 954 -26.63 -12.59 15.87
N GLU A 955 -27.27 -12.27 14.74
CA GLU A 955 -26.67 -12.45 13.42
C GLU A 955 -25.60 -11.38 13.15
N VAL A 956 -24.48 -11.82 12.57
CA VAL A 956 -23.38 -10.93 12.19
C VAL A 956 -23.66 -10.32 10.80
N ARG A 957 -24.19 -9.09 10.76
CA ARG A 957 -24.46 -8.36 9.50
C ARG A 957 -23.28 -7.59 8.90
N CYS A 958 -22.15 -7.48 9.62
CA CYS A 958 -20.98 -6.72 9.15
C CYS A 958 -20.49 -7.13 7.74
N ASP A 959 -20.29 -6.15 6.87
CA ASP A 959 -19.91 -6.29 5.45
C ASP A 959 -18.58 -5.58 5.10
N SER A 960 -17.73 -5.35 6.10
CA SER A 960 -16.43 -4.67 5.93
C SER A 960 -15.53 -5.35 4.89
N LYS A 961 -15.40 -4.70 3.74
CA LYS A 961 -14.65 -5.17 2.56
C LYS A 961 -13.14 -5.18 2.76
N ASP A 962 -12.64 -4.45 3.74
CA ASP A 962 -11.22 -4.43 4.09
C ASP A 962 -10.84 -5.52 5.09
N CYS A 963 -11.81 -6.32 5.54
CA CYS A 963 -11.60 -7.42 6.47
C CYS A 963 -11.43 -8.77 5.75
N PRO A 964 -10.30 -9.48 5.93
CA PRO A 964 -10.13 -10.83 5.35
C PRO A 964 -11.15 -11.84 5.91
N VAL A 965 -11.59 -11.63 7.16
CA VAL A 965 -12.57 -12.49 7.82
C VAL A 965 -13.92 -12.43 7.12
N PHE A 966 -14.30 -11.27 6.54
CA PHE A 966 -15.54 -11.13 5.79
C PHE A 966 -15.61 -12.11 4.62
N TYR A 967 -14.61 -12.08 3.72
CA TYR A 967 -14.54 -12.99 2.57
C TYR A 967 -14.47 -14.46 3.00
N ALA A 968 -13.67 -14.76 4.03
CA ALA A 968 -13.55 -16.12 4.55
C ALA A 968 -14.89 -16.63 5.12
N ARG A 969 -15.60 -15.80 5.89
CA ARG A 969 -16.91 -16.11 6.48
C ARG A 969 -17.95 -16.35 5.40
N THR A 970 -18.07 -15.45 4.42
CA THR A 970 -19.05 -15.57 3.33
C THR A 970 -18.79 -16.83 2.50
N LYS A 971 -17.52 -17.10 2.15
CA LYS A 971 -17.12 -18.32 1.45
C LYS A 971 -17.41 -19.60 2.25
N GLN A 972 -17.14 -19.60 3.56
CA GLN A 972 -17.46 -20.77 4.40
C GLN A 972 -18.98 -20.93 4.61
N LYS A 973 -19.75 -19.83 4.69
CA LYS A 973 -21.23 -19.87 4.77
C LYS A 973 -21.82 -20.54 3.52
N ALA A 974 -21.41 -20.08 2.34
CA ALA A 974 -21.83 -20.66 1.06
C ALA A 974 -21.41 -22.14 0.98
N ARG A 975 -20.15 -22.46 1.29
CA ARG A 975 -19.65 -23.84 1.30
C ARG A 975 -20.43 -24.74 2.26
N LEU A 976 -20.73 -24.26 3.47
CA LEU A 976 -21.48 -25.03 4.45
C LEU A 976 -22.91 -25.31 3.94
N LYS A 977 -23.55 -24.32 3.32
CA LYS A 977 -24.88 -24.48 2.69
C LYS A 977 -24.87 -25.56 1.61
N THR A 978 -23.90 -25.53 0.69
CA THR A 978 -23.75 -26.54 -0.37
C THR A 978 -23.35 -27.92 0.17
N GLU A 979 -22.45 -27.98 1.15
CA GLU A 979 -22.08 -29.27 1.76
C GLU A 979 -23.27 -29.87 2.50
N ARG A 980 -24.08 -29.05 3.18
CA ARG A 980 -25.28 -29.48 3.89
C ARG A 980 -26.35 -29.99 2.93
N SER A 981 -26.62 -29.28 1.83
CA SER A 981 -27.61 -29.68 0.82
C SER A 981 -27.28 -31.03 0.17
N VAL A 982 -25.98 -31.34 -0.01
CA VAL A 982 -25.52 -32.57 -0.66
C VAL A 982 -25.34 -33.71 0.33
N VAL A 983 -24.79 -33.45 1.52
CA VAL A 983 -24.38 -34.49 2.47
C VAL A 983 -25.55 -34.94 3.37
N GLU A 984 -26.44 -34.04 3.79
CA GLU A 984 -27.55 -34.41 4.68
C GLU A 984 -28.52 -35.44 4.08
N PRO A 985 -28.99 -35.31 2.81
CA PRO A 985 -29.89 -36.30 2.23
C PRO A 985 -29.24 -37.68 2.14
N VAL A 986 -27.96 -37.71 1.75
CA VAL A 986 -27.17 -38.93 1.58
C VAL A 986 -26.86 -39.58 2.93
N MET A 987 -26.63 -38.79 3.98
CA MET A 987 -26.50 -39.30 5.34
C MET A 987 -27.82 -39.88 5.85
N LYS A 988 -28.97 -39.26 5.54
CA LYS A 988 -30.29 -39.80 5.90
C LYS A 988 -30.57 -41.12 5.19
N GLU A 989 -30.20 -41.22 3.91
CA GLU A 989 -30.32 -42.46 3.12
C GLU A 989 -29.44 -43.58 3.70
N LEU A 990 -28.16 -43.30 4.01
CA LEU A 990 -27.27 -44.27 4.66
C LEU A 990 -27.76 -44.67 6.06
N ALA A 991 -28.26 -43.73 6.86
CA ALA A 991 -28.80 -44.03 8.18
C ALA A 991 -30.08 -44.88 8.10
N GLY A 992 -30.96 -44.61 7.13
CA GLY A 992 -32.16 -45.39 6.88
C GLY A 992 -31.88 -46.81 6.38
N LEU A 993 -30.79 -47.01 5.62
CA LEU A 993 -30.32 -48.34 5.20
C LEU A 993 -29.66 -49.14 6.34
N MET A 994 -29.16 -48.46 7.36
CA MET A 994 -28.54 -49.07 8.54
C MET A 994 -29.57 -49.46 9.62
N VAL A 995 -30.73 -48.81 9.65
CA VAL A 995 -31.84 -49.17 10.54
C VAL A 995 -32.85 -49.97 9.73
N ARG A 996 -32.72 -51.31 9.71
CA ARG A 996 -33.81 -52.15 9.20
C ARG A 996 -34.94 -52.09 10.23
N LEU A 997 -36.16 -51.80 9.80
CA LEU A 997 -37.36 -51.91 10.64
C LEU A 997 -37.51 -53.33 11.23
N GLU A 998 -36.96 -54.34 10.58
CA GLU A 998 -36.88 -55.73 11.04
C GLU A 998 -35.97 -55.94 12.27
N ASP A 999 -35.03 -55.01 12.54
CA ASP A 999 -34.14 -55.07 13.73
C ASP A 999 -34.74 -54.32 14.96
N LEU A 1000 -35.93 -53.72 14.80
CA LEU A 1000 -36.66 -52.98 15.84
C LEU A 1000 -37.98 -53.65 16.27
N GLU A 1001 -38.33 -54.79 15.70
CA GLU A 1001 -39.39 -55.65 16.23
C GLU A 1001 -38.79 -56.58 17.30
N TRP A 1002 -39.05 -56.25 18.57
CA TRP A 1002 -38.93 -57.17 19.71
C TRP A 1002 -40.30 -57.76 20.03
#